data_AF-F3QWC7-F1
#
_entry.id   AF-F3QWC7-F1
#
_cell.length_a   1.000
_cell.length_b   1.000
_cell.length_c   1.000
_cell.angle_alpha   90.00
_cell.angle_beta   90.00
_cell.angle_gamma   90.00
#
_symmetry.space_group_name_H-M   'P 1'
#
loop_
_entity.id
_entity.type
_entity.pdbx_description
1 polymer ?
#
loop_
_entity_poly.entity_id
_entity_poly.type
_entity_poly.pdbx_seq_one_letter_code
_entity_poly.pdbx_strand_id
1 'polypeptide(L)'
;MRLKFLSCIAVMVLAGFTACQDSDDVGENYTTFTGETIGDFVENNAEYSDFAEALRVAGAFSLLESYGAYTCFVPDNEAMEAYASEQGYGTFDNFLDSVEAVKEMVFYHLIDGEANGVPYYETAGFESGAIETKNMLGRYLYTSIASDGASWMVNNTARIVSGDHIKVNGVVHVVDKALAGNTDLVADYIESEGHFKLYGEALHATGLRDALTLLDDETYVPATSKPADDPYSGSANFPKTKNYRYTALLETDSVLALNGIRSLEDMRAYARTYFPEGKDLPDTDERSSLYRFVAYHLLPVMLTSNQIVNTRDYVMTHTWIDADWLRENYRDGSFWLEQYLVPMADQTIITVQAFKWGDQDAQKPVFNDERNCYDAKYTNMAEEEDDVVTLDMAHSNLDCQNGVIHALTGMLVYDEDKIGRIMRGKRIRMDFTIFTPELRNNDVISNKDYYVPQGYCKNFKFEESSTIFAKYIGSNMHSFFLGDYLEIWGMFDASITVGPVPAGSYEVRIGYRVDAATRGITQFYLDDEPCGIPIDMRLKGTDASIGWEQVWQFTQDNSGAWWDEGSREDDPYGYENDKSMHNRGFMKGPDSFCSRELMMGQSGGIKGSTRNDPFEMRKVLGIFSWPETSTHEFRFVQMLNGNCHLDYIEFMPTNLIESEDTH
;
A
#
# COMPACT_ATOMS: atom_id res chain seq x y z
N MET A 1 89.45 -10.42 -15.99
CA MET A 1 89.18 -11.83 -15.63
C MET A 1 87.73 -11.90 -15.15
N ARG A 2 86.91 -12.72 -15.84
CA ARG A 2 85.54 -13.26 -15.57
C ARG A 2 84.90 -12.96 -14.19
N LEU A 3 83.59 -12.74 -13.97
CA LEU A 3 82.37 -13.32 -14.56
C LEU A 3 81.07 -12.59 -14.07
N LYS A 4 80.08 -12.46 -14.96
CA LYS A 4 78.59 -12.29 -14.87
C LYS A 4 77.86 -12.08 -13.51
N PHE A 5 76.81 -11.23 -13.49
CA PHE A 5 75.37 -11.61 -13.46
C PHE A 5 74.38 -10.40 -13.50
N LEU A 6 73.34 -10.52 -14.37
CA LEU A 6 71.93 -10.02 -14.37
C LEU A 6 71.53 -8.67 -13.73
N SER A 7 70.53 -7.92 -14.19
CA SER A 7 69.74 -7.83 -15.42
C SER A 7 68.93 -6.51 -15.35
N CYS A 8 68.91 -5.81 -16.47
CA CYS A 8 68.28 -4.56 -16.91
C CYS A 8 67.09 -3.91 -16.17
N ILE A 9 67.28 -2.62 -15.85
CA ILE A 9 66.29 -1.53 -15.73
C ILE A 9 66.61 -0.49 -16.83
N ALA A 10 65.62 0.00 -17.60
CA ALA A 10 65.56 1.34 -18.24
C ALA A 10 64.26 1.44 -19.07
N VAL A 11 63.26 2.32 -18.84
CA VAL A 11 63.18 3.80 -18.73
C VAL A 11 62.81 4.51 -20.07
N MET A 12 61.63 5.15 -20.03
CA MET A 12 61.15 6.42 -20.66
C MET A 12 61.28 6.67 -22.19
N VAL A 13 60.18 6.83 -22.95
CA VAL A 13 59.35 8.06 -23.23
C VAL A 13 60.13 9.09 -24.10
N LEU A 14 59.72 9.56 -25.30
CA LEU A 14 58.62 10.50 -25.64
C LEU A 14 58.46 10.66 -27.18
N ALA A 15 57.20 10.71 -27.63
CA ALA A 15 56.54 11.48 -28.72
C ALA A 15 57.14 11.78 -30.12
N GLY A 16 56.29 11.56 -31.12
CA GLY A 16 56.24 12.27 -32.43
C GLY A 16 54.92 11.98 -33.18
N PHE A 17 53.96 12.90 -33.13
CA PHE A 17 52.77 13.02 -33.99
C PHE A 17 53.19 13.35 -35.46
N THR A 18 52.49 13.12 -36.59
CA THR A 18 51.09 12.83 -37.00
C THR A 18 51.11 12.13 -38.38
N ALA A 19 50.10 11.33 -38.71
CA ALA A 19 49.48 11.29 -40.04
C ALA A 19 48.07 10.66 -39.91
N CYS A 20 47.05 11.38 -40.39
CA CYS A 20 45.63 11.06 -40.26
C CYS A 20 45.25 9.67 -40.82
N GLN A 21 44.42 8.94 -40.07
CA GLN A 21 43.44 8.01 -40.62
C GLN A 21 42.07 8.33 -40.00
N ASP A 22 41.04 8.17 -40.82
CA ASP A 22 39.65 8.65 -40.71
C ASP A 22 39.03 8.64 -39.32
N SER A 23 38.22 9.68 -39.05
CA SER A 23 37.50 9.92 -37.80
C SER A 23 36.15 9.22 -37.67
N ASP A 24 35.86 8.22 -38.50
CA ASP A 24 34.47 7.73 -38.65
C ASP A 24 34.28 6.28 -38.15
N ASP A 25 35.09 5.84 -37.18
CA ASP A 25 34.88 4.56 -36.50
C ASP A 25 34.63 4.79 -34.99
N VAL A 26 33.47 5.39 -34.71
CA VAL A 26 32.82 5.31 -33.41
C VAL A 26 32.11 3.96 -33.36
N GLY A 27 32.75 2.99 -32.70
CA GLY A 27 32.28 1.61 -32.58
C GLY A 27 30.85 1.45 -32.01
N GLU A 28 30.35 0.22 -32.11
CA GLU A 28 28.97 -0.26 -31.87
C GLU A 28 28.36 0.02 -30.48
N ASN A 29 28.27 1.27 -30.06
CA ASN A 29 27.55 1.71 -28.86
C ASN A 29 26.30 2.55 -29.16
N TYR A 30 25.83 2.53 -30.41
CA TYR A 30 24.46 2.92 -30.75
C TYR A 30 23.78 1.71 -31.38
N THR A 31 23.03 0.95 -30.58
CA THR A 31 21.99 0.09 -31.14
C THR A 31 20.94 1.01 -31.77
N THR A 32 20.96 1.17 -33.09
CA THR A 32 19.83 1.76 -33.80
C THR A 32 18.70 0.74 -33.77
N PHE A 33 17.56 1.12 -33.21
CA PHE A 33 16.40 0.25 -33.19
C PHE A 33 15.87 -0.02 -34.58
N THR A 34 15.30 -1.21 -34.76
CA THR A 34 14.47 -1.53 -35.92
C THR A 34 13.03 -1.62 -35.43
N GLY A 35 12.27 -0.52 -35.55
CA GLY A 35 10.86 -0.47 -35.18
C GLY A 35 10.40 0.96 -34.90
N GLU A 36 9.08 1.17 -34.90
CA GLU A 36 8.44 2.46 -34.65
C GLU A 36 8.37 2.72 -33.13
N THR A 37 8.83 3.89 -32.70
CA THR A 37 8.68 4.40 -31.32
C THR A 37 7.30 5.05 -31.10
N ILE A 38 6.97 5.40 -29.86
CA ILE A 38 5.77 6.22 -29.58
C ILE A 38 5.86 7.58 -30.28
N GLY A 39 7.03 8.23 -30.23
CA GLY A 39 7.28 9.49 -30.94
C GLY A 39 7.02 9.37 -32.45
N ASP A 40 7.58 8.33 -33.08
CA ASP A 40 7.34 8.05 -34.50
C ASP A 40 5.85 7.83 -34.79
N PHE A 41 5.16 7.07 -33.96
CA PHE A 41 3.72 6.80 -34.14
C PHE A 41 2.88 8.08 -34.10
N VAL A 42 3.14 8.96 -33.15
CA VAL A 42 2.41 10.24 -33.05
C VAL A 42 2.75 11.16 -34.22
N GLU A 43 4.02 11.22 -34.64
CA GLU A 43 4.45 12.09 -35.76
C GLU A 43 3.99 11.61 -37.13
N ASN A 44 3.91 10.30 -37.35
CA ASN A 44 3.51 9.72 -38.64
C ASN A 44 1.99 9.74 -38.90
N ASN A 45 1.18 10.11 -37.89
CA ASN A 45 -0.29 10.14 -37.98
C ASN A 45 -0.82 11.57 -37.86
N ALA A 46 -1.38 12.09 -38.95
CA ALA A 46 -1.89 13.48 -39.01
C ALA A 46 -3.03 13.78 -38.02
N GLU A 47 -3.72 12.75 -37.51
CA GLU A 47 -4.80 12.88 -36.52
C GLU A 47 -4.28 13.19 -35.10
N TYR A 48 -2.97 13.08 -34.86
CA TYR A 48 -2.32 13.33 -33.56
C TYR A 48 -1.32 14.49 -33.62
N SER A 49 -1.37 15.31 -34.68
CA SER A 49 -0.42 16.41 -34.91
C SER A 49 -0.40 17.44 -33.77
N ASP A 50 -1.55 17.68 -33.15
CA ASP A 50 -1.68 18.65 -32.06
C ASP A 50 -1.00 18.12 -30.80
N PHE A 51 -1.22 16.85 -30.47
CA PHE A 51 -0.50 16.21 -29.37
C PHE A 51 1.02 16.13 -29.63
N ALA A 52 1.44 15.89 -30.88
CA ALA A 52 2.85 15.95 -31.27
C ALA A 52 3.47 17.32 -30.97
N GLU A 53 2.76 18.41 -31.28
CA GLU A 53 3.25 19.76 -31.02
C GLU A 53 3.27 20.08 -29.52
N ALA A 54 2.26 19.65 -28.76
CA ALA A 54 2.25 19.76 -27.31
C ALA A 54 3.45 19.02 -26.68
N LEU A 55 3.78 17.82 -27.16
CA LEU A 55 4.97 17.07 -26.72
C LEU A 55 6.27 17.83 -26.98
N ARG A 56 6.39 18.54 -28.11
CA ARG A 56 7.58 19.37 -28.42
C ARG A 56 7.67 20.58 -27.48
N VAL A 57 6.57 21.28 -27.24
CA VAL A 57 6.51 22.42 -26.30
C VAL A 57 6.81 21.97 -24.87
N ALA A 58 6.29 20.82 -24.45
CA ALA A 58 6.56 20.25 -23.13
C ALA A 58 8.01 19.75 -22.97
N GLY A 59 8.71 19.49 -24.08
CA GLY A 59 10.04 18.87 -24.09
C GLY A 59 10.01 17.37 -23.83
N ALA A 60 8.87 16.72 -24.05
CA ALA A 60 8.67 15.28 -23.85
C ALA A 60 8.76 14.47 -25.16
N PHE A 61 8.84 15.12 -26.32
CA PHE A 61 8.91 14.40 -27.60
C PHE A 61 10.15 13.48 -27.68
N SER A 62 11.33 14.00 -27.35
CA SER A 62 12.57 13.22 -27.34
C SER A 62 12.59 12.11 -26.29
N LEU A 63 11.82 12.25 -25.20
CA LEU A 63 11.61 11.18 -24.23
C LEU A 63 10.89 10.00 -24.89
N LEU A 64 9.85 10.26 -25.68
CA LEU A 64 9.05 9.25 -26.38
C LEU A 64 9.70 8.68 -27.65
N GLU A 65 10.85 9.21 -28.07
CA GLU A 65 11.74 8.59 -29.07
C GLU A 65 12.84 7.73 -28.43
N SER A 66 13.04 7.86 -27.12
CA SER A 66 14.10 7.16 -26.39
C SER A 66 13.66 5.77 -25.90
N TYR A 67 14.64 4.94 -25.49
CA TYR A 67 14.38 3.66 -24.82
C TYR A 67 13.51 3.88 -23.56
N GLY A 68 12.63 2.92 -23.28
CA GLY A 68 11.80 2.92 -22.08
C GLY A 68 10.66 1.91 -22.17
N ALA A 69 9.81 1.90 -21.14
CA ALA A 69 8.56 1.16 -21.09
C ALA A 69 7.40 2.12 -20.79
N TYR A 70 7.13 3.02 -21.74
CA TYR A 70 6.12 4.06 -21.56
C TYR A 70 4.70 3.55 -21.84
N THR A 71 3.72 4.04 -21.10
CA THR A 71 2.31 3.97 -21.49
C THR A 71 1.85 5.39 -21.80
N CYS A 72 1.41 5.62 -23.04
CA CYS A 72 1.02 6.93 -23.52
C CYS A 72 -0.46 6.93 -23.95
N PHE A 73 -1.26 7.77 -23.31
CA PHE A 73 -2.63 8.03 -23.75
C PHE A 73 -2.61 9.19 -24.76
N VAL A 74 -2.98 8.93 -26.00
CA VAL A 74 -2.86 9.91 -27.10
C VAL A 74 -4.25 10.42 -27.46
N PRO A 75 -4.59 11.69 -27.16
CA PRO A 75 -5.78 12.33 -27.68
C PRO A 75 -5.63 12.66 -29.17
N ASP A 76 -6.72 12.57 -29.92
CA ASP A 76 -6.77 13.09 -31.28
C ASP A 76 -6.87 14.63 -31.30
N ASN A 77 -6.72 15.22 -32.49
CA ASN A 77 -6.77 16.68 -32.66
C ASN A 77 -8.12 17.27 -32.22
N GLU A 78 -9.23 16.55 -32.38
CA GLU A 78 -10.56 17.03 -31.93
C GLU A 78 -10.63 17.09 -30.40
N ALA A 79 -10.11 16.07 -29.72
CA ALA A 79 -9.99 16.01 -28.27
C ALA A 79 -9.06 17.10 -27.71
N MET A 80 -7.98 17.43 -28.41
CA MET A 80 -7.04 18.50 -28.04
C MET A 80 -7.67 19.90 -28.15
N GLU A 81 -8.39 20.19 -29.23
CA GLU A 81 -9.09 21.47 -29.41
C GLU A 81 -10.23 21.62 -28.40
N ALA A 82 -10.96 20.53 -28.12
CA ALA A 82 -11.99 20.49 -27.09
C ALA A 82 -11.40 20.76 -25.70
N TYR A 83 -10.28 20.12 -25.35
CA TYR A 83 -9.58 20.36 -24.10
C TYR A 83 -9.16 21.83 -23.93
N ALA A 84 -8.52 22.42 -24.94
CA ALA A 84 -8.11 23.82 -24.88
C ALA A 84 -9.31 24.78 -24.68
N SER A 85 -10.44 24.46 -25.30
CA SER A 85 -11.69 25.20 -25.11
C SER A 85 -12.26 25.04 -23.70
N GLU A 86 -12.33 23.81 -23.18
CA GLU A 86 -12.83 23.49 -21.83
C GLU A 86 -11.98 24.14 -20.73
N GLN A 87 -10.65 24.19 -20.91
CA GLN A 87 -9.72 24.83 -19.98
C GLN A 87 -9.67 26.37 -20.12
N GLY A 88 -10.45 26.95 -21.05
CA GLY A 88 -10.60 28.40 -21.18
C GLY A 88 -9.58 29.12 -22.07
N TYR A 89 -8.73 28.39 -22.81
CA TYR A 89 -7.79 28.95 -23.79
C TYR A 89 -8.46 29.28 -25.13
N GLY A 90 -9.60 28.64 -25.40
CA GLY A 90 -10.45 28.88 -26.57
C GLY A 90 -9.99 28.19 -27.86
N THR A 91 -8.68 28.06 -28.09
CA THR A 91 -8.09 27.27 -29.19
C THR A 91 -6.83 26.57 -28.74
N PHE A 92 -6.44 25.49 -29.43
CA PHE A 92 -5.20 24.78 -29.15
C PHE A 92 -3.94 25.66 -29.32
N ASP A 93 -3.89 26.50 -30.36
CA ASP A 93 -2.79 27.45 -30.56
C ASP A 93 -2.58 28.38 -29.35
N ASN A 94 -3.66 28.89 -28.74
CA ASN A 94 -3.56 29.74 -27.56
C ASN A 94 -3.14 28.95 -26.31
N PHE A 95 -3.50 27.67 -26.24
CA PHE A 95 -3.06 26.79 -25.17
C PHE A 95 -1.55 26.55 -25.22
N LEU A 96 -0.97 26.41 -26.42
CA LEU A 96 0.48 26.24 -26.61
C LEU A 96 1.32 27.40 -26.08
N ASP A 97 0.75 28.61 -25.99
CA ASP A 97 1.43 29.76 -25.39
C ASP A 97 1.68 29.59 -23.87
N SER A 98 0.96 28.68 -23.20
CA SER A 98 1.09 28.37 -21.78
C SER A 98 1.92 27.10 -21.56
N VAL A 99 3.24 27.23 -21.68
CA VAL A 99 4.19 26.10 -21.58
C VAL A 99 3.99 25.25 -20.33
N GLU A 100 3.71 25.86 -19.17
CA GLU A 100 3.46 25.14 -17.92
C GLU A 100 2.21 24.27 -17.99
N ALA A 101 1.10 24.80 -18.52
CA ALA A 101 -0.15 24.06 -18.66
C ALA A 101 -0.04 22.94 -19.72
N VAL A 102 0.73 23.20 -20.79
CA VAL A 102 1.06 22.18 -21.80
C VAL A 102 1.85 21.04 -21.18
N LYS A 103 2.87 21.35 -20.36
CA LYS A 103 3.65 20.34 -19.64
C LYS A 103 2.78 19.51 -18.71
N GLU A 104 1.92 20.17 -17.93
CA GLU A 104 1.00 19.47 -17.03
C GLU A 104 0.12 18.48 -17.82
N MET A 105 -0.57 18.95 -18.86
CA MET A 105 -1.39 18.08 -19.70
C MET A 105 -0.56 16.92 -20.29
N VAL A 106 0.59 17.19 -20.91
CA VAL A 106 1.43 16.16 -21.52
C VAL A 106 1.87 15.10 -20.51
N PHE A 107 2.45 15.49 -19.37
CA PHE A 107 2.94 14.52 -18.38
C PHE A 107 1.80 13.81 -17.64
N TYR A 108 0.58 14.35 -17.66
CA TYR A 108 -0.60 13.66 -17.15
C TYR A 108 -0.95 12.41 -17.98
N HIS A 109 -0.64 12.43 -19.28
CA HIS A 109 -0.93 11.34 -20.23
C HIS A 109 0.15 10.25 -20.28
N LEU A 110 1.24 10.39 -19.51
CA LEU A 110 2.40 9.51 -19.59
C LEU A 110 2.62 8.76 -18.28
N ILE A 111 2.79 7.44 -18.39
CA ILE A 111 3.33 6.60 -17.32
C ILE A 111 4.69 6.08 -17.78
N ASP A 112 5.71 6.26 -16.95
CA ASP A 112 7.04 5.67 -17.14
C ASP A 112 7.12 4.36 -16.35
N GLY A 113 6.87 3.24 -17.02
CA GLY A 113 6.92 1.92 -16.38
C GLY A 113 8.34 1.54 -15.94
N GLU A 114 9.35 1.83 -16.77
CA GLU A 114 10.73 1.43 -16.52
C GLU A 114 11.29 2.08 -15.25
N ALA A 115 11.06 3.39 -15.05
CA ALA A 115 11.46 4.10 -13.84
C ALA A 115 10.79 3.55 -12.57
N ASN A 116 9.65 2.87 -12.72
CA ASN A 116 8.88 2.25 -11.65
C ASN A 116 9.07 0.73 -11.55
N GLY A 117 9.93 0.14 -12.39
CA GLY A 117 10.25 -1.28 -12.35
C GLY A 117 9.14 -2.19 -12.88
N VAL A 118 8.22 -1.65 -13.67
CA VAL A 118 7.11 -2.37 -14.31
C VAL A 118 7.22 -2.23 -15.84
N PRO A 119 6.61 -3.13 -16.63
CA PRO A 119 6.47 -2.91 -18.07
C PRO A 119 5.47 -1.76 -18.34
N TYR A 120 5.05 -1.64 -19.59
CA TYR A 120 3.90 -0.80 -19.95
C TYR A 120 2.57 -1.51 -19.66
N TYR A 121 1.48 -0.74 -19.63
CA TYR A 121 0.14 -1.26 -19.33
C TYR A 121 -0.67 -1.44 -20.61
N GLU A 122 -0.94 -2.69 -20.97
CA GLU A 122 -1.91 -3.07 -22.01
C GLU A 122 -3.34 -3.12 -21.44
N THR A 123 -4.37 -3.07 -22.30
CA THR A 123 -5.77 -3.13 -21.85
C THR A 123 -6.12 -4.44 -21.15
N ALA A 124 -5.40 -5.53 -21.45
CA ALA A 124 -5.54 -6.81 -20.77
C ALA A 124 -5.06 -6.79 -19.30
N GLY A 125 -4.23 -5.81 -18.93
CA GLY A 125 -3.75 -5.59 -17.57
C GLY A 125 -4.55 -4.56 -16.79
N PHE A 126 -5.57 -3.95 -17.40
CA PHE A 126 -6.44 -3.01 -16.69
C PHE A 126 -7.44 -3.77 -15.81
N GLU A 127 -7.59 -3.27 -14.60
CA GLU A 127 -8.67 -3.62 -13.68
C GLU A 127 -9.49 -2.34 -13.39
N SER A 128 -10.70 -2.47 -12.87
CA SER A 128 -11.45 -1.28 -12.43
C SER A 128 -10.80 -0.71 -11.16
N GLY A 129 -10.33 0.54 -11.19
CA GLY A 129 -9.58 1.14 -10.09
C GLY A 129 -8.37 1.94 -10.57
N ALA A 130 -7.45 2.25 -9.67
CA ALA A 130 -6.23 2.96 -10.04
C ALA A 130 -5.22 2.02 -10.72
N ILE A 131 -4.58 2.49 -11.78
CA ILE A 131 -3.35 1.88 -12.30
C ILE A 131 -2.28 1.97 -11.21
N GLU A 132 -1.59 0.87 -10.92
CA GLU A 132 -0.64 0.78 -9.79
C GLU A 132 0.48 1.83 -9.85
N THR A 133 0.89 2.22 -11.06
CA THR A 133 1.91 3.24 -11.28
C THR A 133 1.29 4.60 -11.56
N LYS A 134 1.76 5.61 -10.81
CA LYS A 134 1.42 7.02 -11.05
C LYS A 134 1.95 7.50 -12.40
N ASN A 135 1.24 8.44 -13.01
CA ASN A 135 1.74 9.15 -14.19
C ASN A 135 2.96 10.02 -13.85
N MET A 136 3.56 10.65 -14.86
CA MET A 136 4.76 11.48 -14.71
C MET A 136 4.53 12.79 -13.93
N LEU A 137 3.30 13.08 -13.51
CA LEU A 137 2.97 14.14 -12.53
C LEU A 137 2.79 13.62 -11.10
N GLY A 138 2.96 12.32 -10.86
CA GLY A 138 2.75 11.72 -9.55
C GLY A 138 1.27 11.56 -9.17
N ARG A 139 0.37 11.48 -10.15
CA ARG A 139 -1.07 11.26 -9.98
C ARG A 139 -1.44 9.85 -10.44
N TYR A 140 -2.43 9.24 -9.80
CA TYR A 140 -2.99 7.99 -10.30
C TYR A 140 -3.91 8.26 -11.49
N LEU A 141 -3.90 7.35 -12.46
CA LEU A 141 -4.92 7.27 -13.51
C LEU A 141 -5.87 6.12 -13.14
N TYR A 142 -7.17 6.32 -13.35
CA TYR A 142 -8.19 5.35 -12.94
C TYR A 142 -8.85 4.73 -14.16
N THR A 143 -8.89 3.41 -14.22
CA THR A 143 -9.55 2.66 -15.30
C THR A 143 -10.91 2.17 -14.87
N SER A 144 -11.88 2.21 -15.79
CA SER A 144 -13.23 1.67 -15.60
C SER A 144 -13.82 1.19 -16.93
N ILE A 145 -14.86 0.36 -16.86
CA ILE A 145 -15.55 -0.11 -18.06
C ILE A 145 -16.64 0.88 -18.47
N ALA A 146 -16.66 1.26 -19.75
CA ALA A 146 -17.70 2.11 -20.30
C ALA A 146 -19.09 1.44 -20.23
N SER A 147 -20.15 2.24 -20.32
CA SER A 147 -21.54 1.78 -20.21
C SER A 147 -21.98 0.77 -21.29
N ASP A 148 -21.22 0.65 -22.39
CA ASP A 148 -21.43 -0.38 -23.41
C ASP A 148 -20.84 -1.75 -23.05
N GLY A 149 -20.07 -1.82 -21.95
CA GLY A 149 -19.42 -3.04 -21.48
C GLY A 149 -18.23 -3.50 -22.32
N ALA A 150 -17.76 -2.71 -23.29
CA ALA A 150 -16.79 -3.15 -24.29
C ALA A 150 -15.50 -2.31 -24.34
N SER A 151 -15.55 -1.04 -23.94
CA SER A 151 -14.38 -0.16 -23.94
C SER A 151 -13.93 0.21 -22.53
N TRP A 152 -12.62 0.40 -22.37
CA TRP A 152 -12.04 1.00 -21.18
C TRP A 152 -12.20 2.52 -21.22
N MET A 153 -12.37 3.11 -20.04
CA MET A 153 -12.31 4.55 -19.78
C MET A 153 -11.16 4.84 -18.83
N VAL A 154 -10.57 6.02 -18.98
CA VAL A 154 -9.56 6.59 -18.09
C VAL A 154 -10.16 7.80 -17.38
N ASN A 155 -9.95 7.88 -16.06
CA ASN A 155 -10.53 8.85 -15.14
C ASN A 155 -12.05 9.03 -15.30
N ASN A 156 -12.77 7.94 -15.61
CA ASN A 156 -14.22 7.92 -15.87
C ASN A 156 -14.71 8.88 -16.96
N THR A 157 -13.82 9.51 -17.74
CA THR A 157 -14.18 10.58 -18.69
C THR A 157 -13.67 10.33 -20.10
N ALA A 158 -12.43 9.86 -20.28
CA ALA A 158 -11.84 9.61 -21.59
C ALA A 158 -11.96 8.14 -21.97
N ARG A 159 -12.58 7.84 -23.11
CA ARG A 159 -12.69 6.46 -23.61
C ARG A 159 -11.46 6.11 -24.44
N ILE A 160 -10.94 4.91 -24.22
CA ILE A 160 -9.95 4.31 -25.12
C ILE A 160 -10.67 3.83 -26.38
N VAL A 161 -10.48 4.56 -27.49
CA VAL A 161 -11.10 4.24 -28.79
C VAL A 161 -10.26 3.28 -29.62
N SER A 162 -8.95 3.26 -29.39
CA SER A 162 -8.04 2.27 -29.98
C SER A 162 -6.85 2.03 -29.04
N GLY A 163 -6.87 0.92 -28.32
CA GLY A 163 -5.81 0.53 -27.39
C GLY A 163 -4.72 -0.36 -28.00
N ASP A 164 -3.70 -0.65 -27.19
CA ASP A 164 -2.67 -1.68 -27.40
C ASP A 164 -1.82 -1.52 -28.67
N HIS A 165 -1.51 -0.28 -29.06
CA HIS A 165 -0.54 -0.02 -30.12
C HIS A 165 0.89 -0.21 -29.58
N ILE A 166 1.38 -1.44 -29.59
CA ILE A 166 2.72 -1.78 -29.11
C ILE A 166 3.81 -1.12 -29.97
N LYS A 167 4.76 -0.46 -29.31
CA LYS A 167 5.94 0.21 -29.87
C LYS A 167 7.21 -0.33 -29.23
N VAL A 168 8.37 -0.01 -29.81
CA VAL A 168 9.65 -0.52 -29.31
C VAL A 168 9.99 -0.03 -27.89
N ASN A 169 9.40 1.09 -27.47
CA ASN A 169 9.64 1.74 -26.18
C ASN A 169 8.36 1.89 -25.32
N GLY A 170 7.30 1.13 -25.61
CA GLY A 170 6.06 1.22 -24.84
C GLY A 170 4.79 0.85 -25.59
N VAL A 171 3.66 1.39 -25.13
CA VAL A 171 2.33 1.20 -25.73
C VAL A 171 1.60 2.54 -25.85
N VAL A 172 0.81 2.67 -26.92
CA VAL A 172 -0.11 3.79 -27.13
C VAL A 172 -1.56 3.34 -27.00
N HIS A 173 -2.34 4.12 -26.24
CA HIS A 173 -3.79 4.02 -26.17
C HIS A 173 -4.41 5.33 -26.69
N VAL A 174 -5.13 5.26 -27.79
CA VAL A 174 -5.81 6.44 -28.36
C VAL A 174 -7.08 6.72 -27.57
N VAL A 175 -7.27 7.96 -27.15
CA VAL A 175 -8.41 8.42 -26.33
C VAL A 175 -9.23 9.49 -27.04
N ASP A 176 -10.55 9.47 -26.85
CA ASP A 176 -11.48 10.46 -27.44
C ASP A 176 -11.58 11.78 -26.67
N LYS A 177 -10.87 11.89 -25.55
CA LYS A 177 -10.77 13.10 -24.74
C LYS A 177 -9.37 13.20 -24.14
N ALA A 178 -8.79 14.40 -24.13
CA ALA A 178 -7.55 14.64 -23.40
C ALA A 178 -7.80 14.45 -21.89
N LEU A 179 -6.92 13.68 -21.25
CA LEU A 179 -6.93 13.45 -19.82
C LEU A 179 -6.67 14.76 -19.08
N ALA A 180 -7.53 15.05 -18.11
CA ALA A 180 -7.40 16.17 -17.20
C ALA A 180 -7.46 15.64 -15.76
N GLY A 181 -6.54 16.11 -14.93
CA GLY A 181 -6.63 15.93 -13.49
C GLY A 181 -7.51 17.00 -12.87
N ASN A 182 -8.19 16.64 -11.78
CA ASN A 182 -8.81 17.62 -10.91
C ASN A 182 -7.72 18.32 -10.06
N THR A 183 -7.71 19.64 -10.03
CA THR A 183 -6.75 20.45 -9.27
C THR A 183 -7.30 20.92 -7.92
N ASP A 184 -8.58 20.67 -7.64
CA ASP A 184 -9.19 20.98 -6.36
C ASP A 184 -8.56 20.16 -5.22
N LEU A 185 -8.52 20.74 -4.02
CA LEU A 185 -8.28 20.00 -2.79
C LEU A 185 -9.53 19.18 -2.46
N VAL A 186 -9.37 18.11 -1.68
CA VAL A 186 -10.49 17.26 -1.23
C VAL A 186 -11.59 18.11 -0.59
N ALA A 187 -11.23 19.06 0.27
CA ALA A 187 -12.19 19.97 0.91
C ALA A 187 -12.99 20.81 -0.10
N ASP A 188 -12.30 21.40 -1.08
CA ASP A 188 -12.90 22.27 -2.08
C ASP A 188 -13.82 21.47 -3.02
N TYR A 189 -13.40 20.26 -3.39
CA TYR A 189 -14.19 19.38 -4.25
C TYR A 189 -15.48 18.88 -3.57
N ILE A 190 -15.43 18.54 -2.28
CA ILE A 190 -16.64 18.18 -1.51
C ILE A 190 -17.65 19.33 -1.49
N GLU A 191 -17.18 20.58 -1.46
CA GLU A 191 -18.03 21.78 -1.43
C GLU A 191 -18.57 22.15 -2.82
N SER A 192 -17.76 21.97 -3.87
CA SER A 192 -18.10 22.35 -5.23
C SER A 192 -18.98 21.31 -5.92
N GLU A 193 -18.82 20.02 -5.58
CA GLU A 193 -19.52 18.96 -6.29
C GLU A 193 -20.92 18.66 -5.73
N GLY A 194 -21.90 18.59 -6.64
CA GLY A 194 -23.33 18.55 -6.32
C GLY A 194 -23.81 17.28 -5.60
N HIS A 195 -22.94 16.31 -5.39
CA HIS A 195 -23.27 15.03 -4.76
C HIS A 195 -22.96 14.97 -3.26
N PHE A 196 -22.17 15.91 -2.71
CA PHE A 196 -21.71 15.86 -1.30
C PHE A 196 -21.95 17.17 -0.54
N LYS A 197 -22.91 17.98 -0.99
CA LYS A 197 -23.12 19.33 -0.46
C LYS A 197 -23.31 19.34 1.05
N LEU A 198 -24.04 18.36 1.59
CA LEU A 198 -24.29 18.32 3.02
C LEU A 198 -23.02 18.02 3.84
N TYR A 199 -22.10 17.23 3.30
CA TYR A 199 -20.77 17.04 3.87
C TYR A 199 -19.95 18.32 3.84
N GLY A 200 -20.02 19.11 2.75
CA GLY A 200 -19.41 20.45 2.70
C GLY A 200 -19.91 21.38 3.80
N GLU A 201 -21.22 21.43 4.04
CA GLU A 201 -21.82 22.19 5.15
C GLU A 201 -21.31 21.68 6.52
N ALA A 202 -21.16 20.37 6.70
CA ALA A 202 -20.68 19.76 7.93
C ALA A 202 -19.18 19.98 8.18
N LEU A 203 -18.35 19.96 7.14
CA LEU A 203 -16.93 20.30 7.22
C LEU A 203 -16.71 21.73 7.72
N HIS A 204 -17.50 22.67 7.24
CA HIS A 204 -17.48 24.04 7.74
C HIS A 204 -17.94 24.15 9.20
N ALA A 205 -19.02 23.45 9.57
CA ALA A 205 -19.56 23.51 10.93
C ALA A 205 -18.59 22.91 11.97
N THR A 206 -17.86 21.86 11.59
CA THR A 206 -16.94 21.13 12.47
C THR A 206 -15.52 21.69 12.48
N GLY A 207 -15.14 22.49 11.48
CA GLY A 207 -13.77 22.97 11.30
C GLY A 207 -12.82 21.93 10.69
N LEU A 208 -13.29 20.72 10.38
CA LEU A 208 -12.48 19.66 9.75
C LEU A 208 -11.97 20.06 8.36
N ARG A 209 -12.62 21.04 7.73
CA ARG A 209 -12.16 21.63 6.46
C ARG A 209 -10.69 22.04 6.51
N ASP A 210 -10.26 22.70 7.60
CA ASP A 210 -8.90 23.26 7.68
C ASP A 210 -7.83 22.15 7.60
N ALA A 211 -8.08 21.01 8.24
CA ALA A 211 -7.18 19.85 8.16
C ALA A 211 -7.05 19.33 6.71
N LEU A 212 -8.17 19.25 5.99
CA LEU A 212 -8.23 18.75 4.62
C LEU A 212 -7.64 19.71 3.56
N THR A 213 -7.10 20.86 3.96
CA THR A 213 -6.43 21.80 3.03
C THR A 213 -4.91 21.67 3.00
N LEU A 214 -4.32 20.88 3.90
CA LEU A 214 -2.87 20.71 3.96
C LEU A 214 -2.36 19.91 2.74
N LEU A 215 -1.21 20.33 2.19
CA LEU A 215 -0.57 19.73 1.02
C LEU A 215 0.73 19.01 1.40
N ASP A 216 1.63 19.73 2.05
CA ASP A 216 2.94 19.23 2.48
C ASP A 216 3.49 20.02 3.68
N ASP A 217 4.47 19.42 4.33
CA ASP A 217 5.31 20.07 5.34
C ASP A 217 6.52 20.70 4.64
N GLU A 218 6.37 21.98 4.26
CA GLU A 218 7.43 22.76 3.59
C GLU A 218 8.73 22.87 4.42
N THR A 219 8.69 22.54 5.72
CA THR A 219 9.87 22.57 6.59
C THR A 219 10.69 21.29 6.53
N TYR A 220 10.16 20.22 5.95
CA TYR A 220 10.86 18.96 5.81
C TYR A 220 11.99 19.06 4.78
N VAL A 221 13.21 18.76 5.22
CA VAL A 221 14.39 18.69 4.35
C VAL A 221 14.94 17.27 4.41
N PRO A 222 14.94 16.51 3.30
CA PRO A 222 15.51 15.17 3.27
C PRO A 222 16.98 15.16 3.68
N ALA A 223 17.34 14.20 4.53
CA ALA A 223 18.75 13.96 4.83
C ALA A 223 19.50 13.54 3.57
N THR A 224 20.75 13.99 3.44
CA THR A 224 21.63 13.66 2.30
C THR A 224 22.73 12.67 2.68
N SER A 225 22.94 12.45 3.97
CA SER A 225 23.98 11.58 4.51
C SER A 225 23.32 10.36 5.13
N LYS A 226 23.70 9.17 4.66
CA LYS A 226 23.22 7.90 5.22
C LYS A 226 23.93 7.59 6.54
N PRO A 227 23.29 6.90 7.49
CA PRO A 227 23.94 6.45 8.72
C PRO A 227 25.20 5.63 8.42
N ALA A 228 26.30 5.95 9.08
CA ALA A 228 27.61 5.34 8.80
C ALA A 228 27.66 3.84 9.15
N ASP A 229 26.88 3.44 10.16
CA ASP A 229 26.86 2.08 10.69
C ASP A 229 25.73 1.22 10.09
N ASP A 230 25.05 1.69 9.04
CA ASP A 230 24.08 0.86 8.32
C ASP A 230 24.80 -0.15 7.39
N PRO A 231 24.76 -1.46 7.70
CA PRO A 231 25.41 -2.48 6.88
C PRO A 231 24.79 -2.60 5.47
N TYR A 232 23.60 -2.03 5.25
CA TYR A 232 22.85 -2.09 4.00
C TYR A 232 22.49 -0.70 3.45
N SER A 233 23.32 0.31 3.72
CA SER A 233 23.07 1.69 3.26
C SER A 233 22.90 1.86 1.74
N GLY A 234 23.35 0.90 0.93
CA GLY A 234 23.21 0.93 -0.54
C GLY A 234 21.77 0.85 -1.03
N SER A 235 20.86 0.18 -0.31
CA SER A 235 19.50 -0.10 -0.79
C SER A 235 18.46 0.94 -0.39
N ALA A 236 18.67 1.66 0.72
CA ALA A 236 17.68 2.56 1.29
C ALA A 236 17.80 4.02 0.81
N ASN A 237 16.66 4.65 0.52
CA ASN A 237 16.55 6.07 0.17
C ASN A 237 15.96 6.90 1.33
N PHE A 238 16.06 8.22 1.27
CA PHE A 238 15.28 9.08 2.16
C PHE A 238 13.96 9.48 1.49
N PRO A 239 12.86 9.65 2.26
CA PRO A 239 11.63 10.21 1.72
C PRO A 239 11.93 11.60 1.14
N LYS A 240 11.44 11.86 -0.07
CA LYS A 240 11.76 13.10 -0.80
C LYS A 240 10.96 14.31 -0.31
N THR A 241 9.74 14.06 0.15
CA THR A 241 8.77 15.06 0.60
C THR A 241 8.05 14.54 1.83
N LYS A 242 7.27 15.40 2.48
CA LYS A 242 6.37 15.02 3.57
C LYS A 242 5.00 15.63 3.31
N ASN A 243 4.27 14.95 2.42
CA ASN A 243 2.95 15.30 1.96
C ASN A 243 1.87 14.87 2.96
N TYR A 244 0.84 15.70 3.07
CA TYR A 244 -0.45 15.34 3.65
C TYR A 244 -1.37 14.86 2.53
N ARG A 245 -1.99 13.70 2.72
CA ARG A 245 -3.00 13.20 1.79
C ARG A 245 -4.17 12.59 2.54
N TYR A 246 -5.33 12.59 1.91
CA TYR A 246 -6.59 12.21 2.53
C TYR A 246 -7.40 11.24 1.68
N THR A 247 -8.24 10.46 2.34
CA THR A 247 -9.35 9.74 1.71
C THR A 247 -10.64 10.18 2.38
N ALA A 248 -11.65 10.55 1.60
CA ALA A 248 -12.99 10.78 2.10
C ALA A 248 -13.91 9.64 1.62
N LEU A 249 -14.54 8.93 2.55
CA LEU A 249 -15.50 7.86 2.30
C LEU A 249 -16.89 8.46 2.58
N LEU A 250 -17.60 8.95 1.56
CA LEU A 250 -18.78 9.80 1.76
C LEU A 250 -20.05 9.20 1.15
N GLU A 251 -21.15 9.24 1.87
CA GLU A 251 -22.47 9.05 1.27
C GLU A 251 -22.83 10.26 0.42
N THR A 252 -23.39 10.02 -0.75
CA THR A 252 -23.97 11.11 -1.54
C THR A 252 -25.20 11.70 -0.83
N ASP A 253 -25.56 12.94 -1.14
CA ASP A 253 -26.78 13.59 -0.64
C ASP A 253 -28.04 12.74 -0.90
N SER A 254 -28.04 11.93 -1.96
CA SER A 254 -29.13 11.00 -2.26
C SER A 254 -29.18 9.82 -1.27
N VAL A 255 -28.03 9.24 -0.94
CA VAL A 255 -27.93 8.16 0.07
C VAL A 255 -28.27 8.69 1.46
N LEU A 256 -27.78 9.90 1.81
CA LEU A 256 -28.17 10.59 3.04
C LEU A 256 -29.70 10.81 3.11
N ALA A 257 -30.31 11.29 2.03
CA ALA A 257 -31.75 11.55 1.98
C ALA A 257 -32.60 10.28 2.11
N LEU A 258 -32.15 9.15 1.55
CA LEU A 258 -32.79 7.83 1.73
C LEU A 258 -32.80 7.41 3.21
N ASN A 259 -31.77 7.80 3.96
CA ASN A 259 -31.64 7.56 5.40
C ASN A 259 -32.23 8.68 6.26
N GLY A 260 -33.03 9.58 5.66
CA GLY A 260 -33.74 10.63 6.39
C GLY A 260 -32.92 11.90 6.66
N ILE A 261 -31.68 11.97 6.18
CA ILE A 261 -30.77 13.10 6.40
C ILE A 261 -30.86 14.05 5.20
N ARG A 262 -31.56 15.18 5.35
CA ARG A 262 -31.76 16.17 4.25
C ARG A 262 -31.24 17.56 4.58
N SER A 263 -30.72 17.75 5.78
CA SER A 263 -30.22 19.01 6.29
C SER A 263 -29.15 18.77 7.34
N LEU A 264 -28.38 19.81 7.64
CA LEU A 264 -27.32 19.72 8.65
C LEU A 264 -27.87 19.39 10.03
N GLU A 265 -29.10 19.82 10.36
CA GLU A 265 -29.73 19.45 11.62
C GLU A 265 -30.14 17.97 11.67
N ASP A 266 -30.59 17.40 10.55
CA ASP A 266 -30.87 15.96 10.47
C ASP A 266 -29.56 15.16 10.66
N MET A 267 -28.46 15.62 10.06
CA MET A 267 -27.14 14.99 10.24
C MET A 267 -26.67 15.09 11.69
N ARG A 268 -26.84 16.25 12.36
CA ARG A 268 -26.59 16.36 13.81
C ARG A 268 -27.44 15.38 14.60
N ALA A 269 -28.73 15.28 14.31
CA ALA A 269 -29.63 14.36 14.98
C ALA A 269 -29.21 12.89 14.79
N TYR A 270 -28.80 12.53 13.58
CA TYR A 270 -28.27 11.21 13.25
C TYR A 270 -26.95 10.94 13.98
N ALA A 271 -26.01 11.87 13.95
CA ALA A 271 -24.72 11.74 14.63
C ALA A 271 -24.87 11.50 16.15
N ARG A 272 -25.88 12.11 16.79
CA ARG A 272 -26.19 11.92 18.22
C ARG A 272 -26.57 10.47 18.58
N THR A 273 -27.00 9.64 17.62
CA THR A 273 -27.35 8.24 17.91
C THR A 273 -26.12 7.37 18.09
N TYR A 274 -25.02 7.67 17.40
CA TYR A 274 -23.77 6.92 17.46
C TYR A 274 -22.74 7.56 18.40
N PHE A 275 -22.84 8.88 18.62
CA PHE A 275 -21.95 9.63 19.51
C PHE A 275 -22.74 10.45 20.56
N PRO A 276 -23.55 9.80 21.43
CA PRO A 276 -24.47 10.51 22.32
C PRO A 276 -23.79 11.40 23.36
N GLU A 277 -22.57 11.06 23.79
CA GLU A 277 -21.79 11.84 24.76
C GLU A 277 -21.40 13.23 24.23
N GLY A 278 -21.32 13.38 22.91
CA GLY A 278 -20.96 14.63 22.24
C GLY A 278 -22.14 15.56 21.93
N LYS A 279 -23.38 15.19 22.28
CA LYS A 279 -24.60 15.82 21.73
C LYS A 279 -24.79 17.29 22.10
N ASP A 280 -24.24 17.69 23.25
CA ASP A 280 -24.39 19.02 23.85
C ASP A 280 -23.14 19.89 23.65
N LEU A 281 -22.13 19.37 22.94
CA LEU A 281 -20.88 20.08 22.64
C LEU A 281 -21.03 20.90 21.35
N PRO A 282 -20.28 22.01 21.21
CA PRO A 282 -20.19 22.74 19.94
C PRO A 282 -19.65 21.84 18.83
N ASP A 283 -20.15 21.98 17.61
CA ASP A 283 -19.73 21.16 16.46
C ASP A 283 -18.20 21.19 16.21
N THR A 284 -17.51 22.26 16.61
CA THR A 284 -16.05 22.40 16.50
C THR A 284 -15.25 21.67 17.59
N ASP A 285 -15.89 21.16 18.64
CA ASP A 285 -15.24 20.31 19.63
C ASP A 285 -15.07 18.91 19.03
N GLU A 286 -13.86 18.37 19.08
CA GLU A 286 -13.51 17.07 18.49
C GLU A 286 -14.32 15.90 19.08
N ARG A 287 -14.90 16.10 20.27
CA ARG A 287 -15.75 15.11 20.95
C ARG A 287 -17.23 15.29 20.61
N SER A 288 -17.61 16.35 19.91
CA SER A 288 -19.01 16.60 19.55
C SER A 288 -19.55 15.52 18.62
N SER A 289 -20.86 15.27 18.67
CA SER A 289 -21.45 14.20 17.86
C SER A 289 -21.21 14.41 16.38
N LEU A 290 -21.42 15.64 15.88
CA LEU A 290 -21.24 15.96 14.47
C LEU A 290 -19.78 15.83 14.05
N TYR A 291 -18.84 16.37 14.84
CA TYR A 291 -17.41 16.25 14.53
C TYR A 291 -17.01 14.79 14.40
N ARG A 292 -17.32 13.95 15.40
CA ARG A 292 -16.94 12.54 15.38
C ARG A 292 -17.57 11.79 14.21
N PHE A 293 -18.83 12.09 13.88
CA PHE A 293 -19.49 11.51 12.72
C PHE A 293 -18.77 11.88 11.42
N VAL A 294 -18.51 13.15 11.15
CA VAL A 294 -17.84 13.58 9.93
C VAL A 294 -16.39 13.08 9.88
N ALA A 295 -15.64 13.19 10.98
CA ALA A 295 -14.25 12.75 11.07
C ALA A 295 -14.10 11.23 10.90
N TYR A 296 -15.14 10.44 11.19
CA TYR A 296 -15.15 8.99 10.96
C TYR A 296 -15.12 8.64 9.46
N HIS A 297 -15.58 9.56 8.59
CA HIS A 297 -15.59 9.39 7.13
C HIS A 297 -14.29 9.88 6.46
N LEU A 298 -13.34 10.40 7.24
CA LEU A 298 -12.09 10.98 6.73
C LEU A 298 -10.90 10.18 7.23
N LEU A 299 -10.00 9.80 6.31
CA LEU A 299 -8.75 9.12 6.63
C LEU A 299 -7.57 10.07 6.40
N PRO A 300 -6.55 10.08 7.28
CA PRO A 300 -5.32 10.87 7.12
C PRO A 300 -4.33 10.22 6.14
N VAL A 301 -4.83 9.40 5.22
CA VAL A 301 -4.06 8.67 4.22
C VAL A 301 -4.84 8.61 2.91
N MET A 302 -4.16 8.73 1.77
CA MET A 302 -4.77 8.49 0.46
C MET A 302 -4.74 7.00 0.13
N LEU A 303 -5.92 6.45 -0.16
CA LEU A 303 -6.14 5.07 -0.56
C LEU A 303 -7.06 5.07 -1.78
N THR A 304 -6.55 4.65 -2.93
CA THR A 304 -7.40 4.37 -4.10
C THR A 304 -8.34 3.20 -3.79
N SER A 305 -9.43 3.02 -4.56
CA SER A 305 -10.41 1.95 -4.32
C SER A 305 -9.78 0.56 -4.18
N ASN A 306 -8.78 0.25 -5.01
CA ASN A 306 -8.01 -1.00 -4.99
C ASN A 306 -6.87 -1.03 -3.94
N GLN A 307 -6.68 0.03 -3.16
CA GLN A 307 -5.73 0.10 -2.04
C GLN A 307 -6.41 0.09 -0.67
N ILE A 308 -7.75 0.26 -0.60
CA ILE A 308 -8.51 0.24 0.65
C ILE A 308 -8.33 -1.10 1.37
N VAL A 309 -8.38 -2.20 0.62
CA VAL A 309 -8.03 -3.52 1.14
C VAL A 309 -6.68 -3.90 0.56
N ASN A 310 -5.63 -3.70 1.36
CA ASN A 310 -4.29 -4.08 0.96
C ASN A 310 -4.16 -5.61 0.92
N THR A 311 -4.00 -6.14 -0.29
CA THR A 311 -3.71 -7.56 -0.53
C THR A 311 -2.30 -7.77 -1.09
N ARG A 312 -1.47 -6.72 -1.10
CA ARG A 312 -0.09 -6.77 -1.59
C ARG A 312 0.64 -7.93 -0.94
N ASP A 313 1.13 -8.85 -1.78
CA ASP A 313 1.82 -10.08 -1.39
C ASP A 313 1.08 -11.02 -0.43
N TYR A 314 -0.21 -10.78 -0.12
CA TYR A 314 -1.09 -11.82 0.40
C TYR A 314 -1.33 -12.83 -0.71
N VAL A 315 -0.56 -13.90 -0.69
CA VAL A 315 -0.75 -14.99 -1.66
C VAL A 315 -2.09 -15.69 -1.47
N MET A 316 -2.76 -15.57 -0.31
CA MET A 316 -4.15 -16.06 -0.13
C MET A 316 -5.16 -15.41 -1.09
N THR A 317 -4.81 -14.30 -1.73
CA THR A 317 -5.71 -13.55 -2.65
C THR A 317 -5.18 -13.48 -4.08
N HIS A 318 -3.97 -13.97 -4.34
CA HIS A 318 -3.37 -13.92 -5.68
C HIS A 318 -3.60 -15.21 -6.45
N THR A 319 -4.25 -15.07 -7.59
CA THR A 319 -4.94 -16.15 -8.30
C THR A 319 -4.07 -16.83 -9.37
N TRP A 320 -2.78 -16.47 -9.41
CA TRP A 320 -1.90 -16.78 -10.54
C TRP A 320 -0.93 -17.94 -10.31
N ILE A 321 -0.99 -18.68 -9.18
CA ILE A 321 0.10 -19.63 -8.84
C ILE A 321 -0.35 -21.04 -8.36
N ASP A 322 -1.63 -21.36 -8.17
CA ASP A 322 -1.98 -22.78 -7.90
C ASP A 322 -3.40 -23.24 -8.26
N ALA A 323 -3.48 -24.37 -8.98
CA ALA A 323 -4.74 -25.08 -9.23
C ALA A 323 -5.24 -25.84 -8.00
N ASP A 324 -4.37 -26.13 -7.03
CA ASP A 324 -4.72 -26.85 -5.81
C ASP A 324 -5.46 -25.97 -4.79
N TRP A 325 -5.26 -24.65 -4.87
CA TRP A 325 -5.95 -23.64 -4.07
C TRP A 325 -7.39 -23.39 -4.54
N LEU A 326 -7.68 -23.66 -5.82
CA LEU A 326 -9.02 -23.57 -6.42
C LEU A 326 -9.99 -24.66 -5.93
N ARG A 327 -9.58 -25.55 -5.03
CA ARG A 327 -10.46 -26.60 -4.48
C ARG A 327 -11.35 -26.02 -3.37
N GLU A 328 -12.63 -26.39 -3.37
CA GLU A 328 -13.69 -25.85 -2.49
C GLU A 328 -13.41 -25.89 -0.97
N ASN A 329 -12.40 -26.64 -0.52
CA ASN A 329 -12.11 -26.85 0.90
C ASN A 329 -11.48 -25.65 1.62
N TYR A 330 -10.94 -24.66 0.90
CA TYR A 330 -10.26 -23.48 1.50
C TYR A 330 -11.17 -22.24 1.60
N ARG A 331 -12.44 -22.35 1.21
CA ARG A 331 -13.46 -21.28 1.30
C ARG A 331 -14.52 -21.60 2.36
N ASP A 332 -14.09 -22.15 3.48
CA ASP A 332 -15.00 -22.66 4.52
C ASP A 332 -15.54 -21.56 5.46
N GLY A 333 -15.18 -20.30 5.21
CA GLY A 333 -15.57 -19.16 6.04
C GLY A 333 -14.85 -19.08 7.39
N SER A 334 -13.86 -19.94 7.65
CA SER A 334 -13.01 -19.88 8.84
C SER A 334 -11.88 -18.85 8.69
N PHE A 335 -11.43 -18.61 7.44
CA PHE A 335 -10.46 -17.58 7.11
C PHE A 335 -11.12 -16.20 6.96
N TRP A 336 -10.56 -15.19 7.63
CA TRP A 336 -11.01 -13.80 7.56
C TRP A 336 -9.81 -12.91 7.27
N LEU A 337 -9.76 -12.31 6.09
CA LEU A 337 -8.84 -11.21 5.81
C LEU A 337 -9.55 -9.90 6.05
N GLU A 338 -9.10 -9.17 7.06
CA GLU A 338 -9.55 -7.80 7.31
C GLU A 338 -8.40 -6.83 7.30
N GLN A 339 -8.68 -5.69 6.71
CA GLN A 339 -7.88 -4.50 6.85
C GLN A 339 -8.60 -3.56 7.82
N TYR A 340 -7.80 -2.75 8.48
CA TYR A 340 -8.29 -1.77 9.44
C TYR A 340 -7.93 -0.40 8.89
N LEU A 341 -8.83 0.57 9.04
CA LEU A 341 -8.56 1.96 8.70
C LEU A 341 -8.74 2.78 9.97
N VAL A 342 -7.78 3.65 10.26
CA VAL A 342 -7.82 4.56 11.40
C VAL A 342 -8.28 5.93 10.89
N PRO A 343 -9.57 6.28 11.05
CA PRO A 343 -10.10 7.56 10.61
C PRO A 343 -9.64 8.71 11.51
N MET A 344 -9.93 9.94 11.11
CA MET A 344 -9.62 11.15 11.86
C MET A 344 -10.45 11.28 13.15
N ALA A 345 -11.55 10.55 13.28
CA ALA A 345 -12.30 10.47 14.53
C ALA A 345 -11.52 9.66 15.58
N ASP A 346 -11.10 10.32 16.65
CA ASP A 346 -10.32 9.69 17.71
C ASP A 346 -11.06 8.50 18.35
N GLN A 347 -10.27 7.48 18.73
CA GLN A 347 -10.73 6.21 19.33
C GLN A 347 -11.80 5.48 18.51
N THR A 348 -11.73 5.56 17.18
CA THR A 348 -12.61 4.81 16.28
C THR A 348 -11.79 4.06 15.22
N ILE A 349 -12.40 3.03 14.63
CA ILE A 349 -11.78 2.18 13.63
C ILE A 349 -12.83 1.70 12.63
N ILE A 350 -12.45 1.62 11.37
CA ILE A 350 -13.26 1.01 10.31
C ILE A 350 -12.66 -0.37 10.03
N THR A 351 -13.50 -1.40 10.02
CA THR A 351 -13.12 -2.72 9.53
C THR A 351 -13.50 -2.81 8.06
N VAL A 352 -12.60 -3.29 7.22
CA VAL A 352 -12.88 -3.45 5.79
C VAL A 352 -12.41 -4.80 5.27
N GLN A 353 -13.26 -5.44 4.48
CA GLN A 353 -13.04 -6.75 3.88
C GLN A 353 -13.19 -6.67 2.37
N ALA A 354 -12.38 -7.42 1.65
CA ALA A 354 -12.63 -7.78 0.26
C ALA A 354 -11.89 -9.08 -0.04
N PHE A 355 -12.38 -9.84 -1.01
CA PHE A 355 -11.66 -11.00 -1.49
C PHE A 355 -11.73 -11.13 -3.00
N LYS A 356 -10.78 -11.88 -3.54
CA LYS A 356 -10.73 -12.31 -4.94
C LYS A 356 -10.56 -13.83 -4.92
N TRP A 357 -11.36 -14.56 -5.70
CA TRP A 357 -11.33 -16.02 -5.72
C TRP A 357 -11.09 -16.56 -7.14
N GLY A 358 -9.96 -17.24 -7.35
CA GLY A 358 -9.56 -17.70 -8.68
C GLY A 358 -9.60 -16.59 -9.73
N ASP A 359 -10.09 -16.86 -10.93
CA ASP A 359 -10.15 -15.84 -11.98
C ASP A 359 -11.34 -14.85 -11.83
N GLN A 360 -12.01 -14.80 -10.67
CA GLN A 360 -13.07 -13.83 -10.41
C GLN A 360 -12.51 -12.41 -10.27
N ASP A 361 -13.35 -11.43 -10.58
CA ASP A 361 -13.05 -10.03 -10.30
C ASP A 361 -12.87 -9.81 -8.79
N ALA A 362 -11.98 -8.88 -8.44
CA ALA A 362 -11.83 -8.47 -7.05
C ALA A 362 -13.16 -7.89 -6.55
N GLN A 363 -13.60 -8.32 -5.38
CA GLN A 363 -14.79 -7.74 -4.77
C GLN A 363 -14.54 -6.31 -4.36
N LYS A 364 -15.60 -5.50 -4.43
CA LYS A 364 -15.59 -4.17 -3.87
C LYS A 364 -15.37 -4.25 -2.35
N PRO A 365 -14.65 -3.29 -1.75
CA PRO A 365 -14.48 -3.23 -0.31
C PRO A 365 -15.84 -3.19 0.42
N VAL A 366 -15.95 -3.98 1.48
CA VAL A 366 -17.10 -4.07 2.36
C VAL A 366 -16.73 -3.51 3.72
N PHE A 367 -17.46 -2.48 4.17
CA PHE A 367 -17.17 -1.74 5.38
C PHE A 367 -18.06 -2.19 6.55
N ASN A 368 -17.46 -2.34 7.73
CA ASN A 368 -18.15 -2.56 9.00
C ASN A 368 -19.20 -3.69 8.98
N ASP A 369 -18.93 -4.78 8.25
CA ASP A 369 -19.83 -5.92 8.15
C ASP A 369 -19.41 -7.07 9.07
N GLU A 370 -20.39 -7.75 9.68
CA GLU A 370 -20.16 -8.87 10.59
C GLU A 370 -20.15 -10.23 9.89
N ARG A 371 -20.55 -10.27 8.61
CA ARG A 371 -20.45 -11.46 7.78
C ARG A 371 -19.01 -11.63 7.30
N ASN A 372 -18.63 -12.88 7.07
CA ASN A 372 -17.37 -13.18 6.40
C ASN A 372 -17.61 -13.19 4.90
N CYS A 373 -16.95 -12.29 4.16
CA CYS A 373 -17.01 -12.33 2.69
C CYS A 373 -16.46 -13.66 2.14
N TYR A 374 -15.47 -14.29 2.80
CA TYR A 374 -14.88 -15.57 2.38
C TYR A 374 -15.77 -16.81 2.58
N ASP A 375 -17.02 -16.68 3.04
CA ASP A 375 -17.96 -17.81 3.11
C ASP A 375 -18.25 -18.36 1.69
N ALA A 376 -18.19 -19.69 1.52
CA ALA A 376 -18.47 -20.41 0.27
C ALA A 376 -19.80 -20.03 -0.40
N LYS A 377 -20.76 -19.50 0.35
CA LYS A 377 -22.05 -19.09 -0.21
C LYS A 377 -21.99 -17.79 -1.05
N TYR A 378 -21.03 -16.88 -0.81
CA TYR A 378 -20.99 -15.56 -1.48
C TYR A 378 -19.97 -15.46 -2.60
N THR A 379 -20.37 -15.39 -3.86
CA THR A 379 -19.41 -15.11 -4.95
C THR A 379 -19.00 -13.64 -5.02
N ASN A 380 -19.89 -12.74 -4.64
CA ASN A 380 -19.66 -11.33 -4.37
C ASN A 380 -20.68 -10.81 -3.37
N MET A 381 -20.27 -10.71 -2.10
CA MET A 381 -21.19 -10.32 -1.03
C MET A 381 -21.80 -8.93 -1.27
N ALA A 382 -21.03 -8.00 -1.86
CA ALA A 382 -21.51 -6.65 -2.15
C ALA A 382 -22.57 -6.58 -3.28
N GLU A 383 -22.62 -7.59 -4.17
CA GLU A 383 -23.61 -7.66 -5.25
C GLU A 383 -24.81 -8.56 -4.89
N GLU A 384 -24.66 -9.41 -3.87
CA GLU A 384 -25.67 -10.38 -3.44
C GLU A 384 -26.53 -9.89 -2.27
N GLU A 385 -26.03 -8.93 -1.48
CA GLU A 385 -26.68 -8.44 -0.27
C GLU A 385 -26.96 -6.92 -0.36
N ASP A 386 -28.23 -6.55 -0.26
CA ASP A 386 -28.68 -5.15 -0.41
C ASP A 386 -28.31 -4.23 0.78
N ASP A 387 -27.88 -4.80 1.92
CA ASP A 387 -27.61 -4.09 3.18
C ASP A 387 -26.12 -3.95 3.52
N VAL A 388 -25.24 -4.32 2.60
CA VAL A 388 -23.79 -4.16 2.71
C VAL A 388 -23.40 -2.73 2.33
N VAL A 389 -22.53 -2.11 3.14
CA VAL A 389 -21.92 -0.83 2.78
C VAL A 389 -20.67 -1.08 1.96
N THR A 390 -20.69 -0.62 0.71
CA THR A 390 -19.58 -0.71 -0.25
C THR A 390 -19.41 0.58 -1.05
N LEU A 391 -18.42 0.62 -1.95
CA LEU A 391 -18.16 1.77 -2.81
C LEU A 391 -19.18 1.87 -3.97
N ASP A 392 -19.71 3.07 -4.19
CA ASP A 392 -20.37 3.44 -5.44
C ASP A 392 -19.32 3.87 -6.47
N MET A 393 -18.87 2.90 -7.27
CA MET A 393 -17.78 3.11 -8.23
C MET A 393 -18.10 4.16 -9.30
N ALA A 394 -19.37 4.49 -9.55
CA ALA A 394 -19.75 5.54 -10.50
C ALA A 394 -19.41 6.96 -9.98
N HIS A 395 -19.35 7.12 -8.65
CA HIS A 395 -19.02 8.38 -7.98
C HIS A 395 -17.82 8.21 -7.01
N SER A 396 -16.93 7.26 -7.31
CA SER A 396 -15.70 7.01 -6.55
C SER A 396 -14.45 7.20 -7.39
N ASN A 397 -13.28 7.07 -6.78
CA ASN A 397 -12.00 7.39 -7.41
C ASN A 397 -11.95 8.84 -7.91
N LEU A 398 -12.60 9.76 -7.19
CA LEU A 398 -12.59 11.18 -7.51
C LEU A 398 -11.28 11.76 -7.00
N ASP A 399 -10.28 11.69 -7.86
CA ASP A 399 -8.92 12.17 -7.60
C ASP A 399 -8.92 13.68 -7.30
N CYS A 400 -8.17 14.10 -6.30
CA CYS A 400 -7.96 15.50 -5.91
C CYS A 400 -6.46 15.73 -5.73
N GLN A 401 -6.03 16.99 -5.66
CA GLN A 401 -4.60 17.31 -5.52
C GLN A 401 -3.97 16.71 -4.25
N ASN A 402 -4.73 16.67 -3.14
CA ASN A 402 -4.27 16.19 -1.85
C ASN A 402 -5.03 14.96 -1.35
N GLY A 403 -5.65 14.18 -2.22
CA GLY A 403 -6.36 12.97 -1.80
C GLY A 403 -7.33 12.41 -2.82
N VAL A 404 -8.25 11.58 -2.35
CA VAL A 404 -9.28 10.94 -3.17
C VAL A 404 -10.60 10.86 -2.41
N ILE A 405 -11.70 10.96 -3.13
CA ILE A 405 -13.05 10.79 -2.59
C ILE A 405 -13.66 9.52 -3.19
N HIS A 406 -14.26 8.70 -2.33
CA HIS A 406 -15.08 7.56 -2.73
C HIS A 406 -16.49 7.70 -2.18
N ALA A 407 -17.48 7.59 -3.07
CA ALA A 407 -18.86 7.53 -2.68
C ALA A 407 -19.21 6.16 -2.07
N LEU A 408 -20.09 6.18 -1.07
CA LEU A 408 -20.61 4.97 -0.42
C LEU A 408 -22.05 4.69 -0.85
N THR A 409 -22.36 3.40 -0.98
CA THR A 409 -23.70 2.88 -1.31
C THR A 409 -24.69 2.96 -0.14
N GLY A 410 -24.18 3.03 1.10
CA GLY A 410 -24.97 3.05 2.32
C GLY A 410 -24.25 3.78 3.47
N MET A 411 -24.92 3.89 4.62
CA MET A 411 -24.42 4.66 5.77
C MET A 411 -23.25 3.96 6.47
N LEU A 412 -22.06 4.55 6.42
CA LEU A 412 -20.90 4.19 7.23
C LEU A 412 -21.03 4.80 8.61
N VAL A 413 -21.12 3.94 9.63
CA VAL A 413 -21.30 4.37 11.02
C VAL A 413 -20.37 3.61 11.95
N TYR A 414 -19.88 4.32 12.96
CA TYR A 414 -19.21 3.71 14.11
C TYR A 414 -20.28 3.29 15.12
N ASP A 415 -20.78 2.06 14.94
CA ASP A 415 -21.57 1.37 15.97
C ASP A 415 -20.60 0.58 16.85
N GLU A 416 -20.33 1.09 18.06
CA GLU A 416 -19.36 0.50 18.99
C GLU A 416 -19.69 -0.96 19.33
N ASP A 417 -20.98 -1.30 19.47
CA ASP A 417 -21.41 -2.67 19.75
C ASP A 417 -21.17 -3.56 18.53
N LYS A 418 -21.49 -3.09 17.31
CA LYS A 418 -21.25 -3.84 16.06
C LYS A 418 -19.76 -4.05 15.83
N ILE A 419 -18.96 -2.98 15.84
CA ILE A 419 -17.50 -3.06 15.66
C ILE A 419 -16.87 -3.94 16.74
N GLY A 420 -17.30 -3.80 18.00
CA GLY A 420 -16.86 -4.65 19.09
C GLY A 420 -17.16 -6.13 18.86
N ARG A 421 -18.35 -6.49 18.33
CA ARG A 421 -18.67 -7.88 17.95
C ARG A 421 -17.79 -8.38 16.80
N ILE A 422 -17.61 -7.58 15.75
CA ILE A 422 -16.79 -7.92 14.58
C ILE A 422 -15.36 -8.24 15.03
N MET A 423 -14.74 -7.34 15.78
CA MET A 423 -13.34 -7.46 16.17
C MET A 423 -13.10 -8.48 17.30
N ARG A 424 -14.05 -8.68 18.23
CA ARG A 424 -13.94 -9.75 19.25
C ARG A 424 -14.33 -11.13 18.72
N GLY A 425 -14.92 -11.21 17.54
CA GLY A 425 -15.27 -12.46 16.87
C GLY A 425 -14.10 -13.18 16.21
N LYS A 426 -12.91 -12.57 16.18
CA LYS A 426 -11.74 -13.08 15.45
C LYS A 426 -10.42 -12.52 15.98
N ARG A 427 -9.31 -13.01 15.45
CA ARG A 427 -8.00 -12.38 15.61
C ARG A 427 -7.95 -11.05 14.89
N ILE A 428 -7.44 -10.04 15.57
CA ILE A 428 -7.11 -8.75 14.99
C ILE A 428 -5.61 -8.74 14.68
N ARG A 429 -5.22 -8.64 13.41
CA ARG A 429 -3.81 -8.50 13.01
C ARG A 429 -3.62 -7.19 12.26
N MET A 430 -2.72 -6.36 12.74
CA MET A 430 -2.45 -5.04 12.19
C MET A 430 -0.98 -4.94 11.82
N ASP A 431 -0.73 -4.64 10.55
CA ASP A 431 0.60 -4.28 10.05
C ASP A 431 1.08 -3.00 10.73
N PHE A 432 2.35 -2.88 11.13
CA PHE A 432 2.79 -1.65 11.81
C PHE A 432 2.73 -0.39 10.93
N THR A 433 2.75 -0.51 9.59
CA THR A 433 2.65 0.63 8.68
C THR A 433 1.27 1.29 8.66
N ILE A 434 0.23 0.61 9.15
CA ILE A 434 -1.11 1.22 9.33
C ILE A 434 -1.06 2.44 10.28
N PHE A 435 -0.15 2.41 11.24
CA PHE A 435 -0.02 3.46 12.27
C PHE A 435 0.87 4.62 11.82
N THR A 436 1.46 4.53 10.62
CA THR A 436 2.37 5.53 10.04
C THR A 436 1.88 5.98 8.66
N PRO A 437 0.69 6.61 8.57
CA PRO A 437 0.08 7.03 7.29
C PRO A 437 0.99 7.95 6.45
N GLU A 438 1.93 8.66 7.09
CA GLU A 438 2.93 9.48 6.41
C GLU A 438 3.80 8.67 5.45
N LEU A 439 4.08 7.39 5.74
CA LEU A 439 4.83 6.53 4.84
C LEU A 439 4.06 6.27 3.54
N ARG A 440 2.76 5.98 3.63
CA ARG A 440 1.93 5.74 2.45
C ARG A 440 1.73 7.00 1.63
N ASN A 441 1.46 8.13 2.28
CA ASN A 441 1.25 9.43 1.61
C ASN A 441 2.47 9.92 0.82
N ASN A 442 3.65 9.34 1.06
CA ASN A 442 4.93 9.77 0.50
C ASN A 442 5.63 8.68 -0.30
N ASP A 443 4.88 7.68 -0.77
CA ASP A 443 5.38 6.60 -1.63
C ASP A 443 6.55 5.81 -1.01
N VAL A 444 6.62 5.79 0.33
CA VAL A 444 7.60 5.00 1.07
C VAL A 444 7.16 3.53 1.06
N ILE A 445 5.89 3.26 1.32
CA ILE A 445 5.31 1.91 1.22
C ILE A 445 5.30 1.49 -0.26
N SER A 446 6.33 0.76 -0.66
CA SER A 446 6.63 0.39 -2.05
C SER A 446 7.59 -0.81 -2.10
N ASN A 447 8.03 -1.22 -3.29
CA ASN A 447 9.02 -2.29 -3.48
C ASN A 447 10.49 -1.82 -3.27
N LYS A 448 10.70 -0.72 -2.52
CA LYS A 448 12.02 -0.12 -2.26
C LYS A 448 12.21 0.10 -0.77
N ASP A 449 13.46 0.22 -0.35
CA ASP A 449 13.80 0.48 1.05
C ASP A 449 13.93 1.99 1.29
N TYR A 450 13.49 2.43 2.47
CA TYR A 450 13.60 3.83 2.88
C TYR A 450 14.02 3.96 4.33
N TYR A 451 14.83 4.97 4.63
CA TYR A 451 14.98 5.45 5.99
C TYR A 451 13.70 6.13 6.45
N VAL A 452 13.39 6.03 7.75
CA VAL A 452 12.29 6.74 8.40
C VAL A 452 12.91 7.74 9.37
N PRO A 453 13.06 9.03 9.00
CA PRO A 453 13.69 10.02 9.87
C PRO A 453 12.91 10.24 11.16
N GLN A 454 13.60 10.65 12.22
CA GLN A 454 12.95 11.07 13.46
C GLN A 454 11.94 12.19 13.20
N GLY A 455 10.73 12.06 13.75
CA GLY A 455 9.65 13.05 13.57
C GLY A 455 8.98 13.03 12.20
N TYR A 456 9.34 12.09 11.32
CA TYR A 456 8.67 11.90 10.04
C TYR A 456 7.26 11.34 10.22
N CYS A 457 7.11 10.29 11.03
CA CYS A 457 5.81 9.71 11.40
C CYS A 457 5.41 10.17 12.80
N LYS A 458 4.21 10.77 12.95
CA LYS A 458 3.71 11.31 14.23
C LYS A 458 3.66 10.25 15.34
N ASN A 459 3.28 9.04 14.96
CA ASN A 459 3.03 7.96 15.92
C ASN A 459 4.27 7.11 16.23
N PHE A 460 5.40 7.32 15.54
CA PHE A 460 6.63 6.55 15.74
C PHE A 460 7.75 7.46 16.27
N LYS A 461 8.17 7.21 17.51
CA LYS A 461 9.08 8.07 18.27
C LYS A 461 10.37 7.31 18.58
N PHE A 462 11.50 7.93 18.30
CA PHE A 462 12.84 7.48 18.69
C PHE A 462 13.81 8.67 18.62
N GLU A 463 15.01 8.52 19.19
CA GLU A 463 16.09 9.51 19.06
C GLU A 463 17.13 9.03 18.05
N GLU A 464 17.26 9.72 16.92
CA GLU A 464 18.20 9.38 15.85
C GLU A 464 19.64 9.76 16.24
N SER A 465 20.60 8.93 15.81
CA SER A 465 22.03 9.20 15.95
C SER A 465 22.82 8.53 14.84
N SER A 466 24.16 8.64 14.84
CA SER A 466 24.98 7.94 13.84
C SER A 466 24.83 6.41 13.86
N THR A 467 24.39 5.86 14.99
CA THR A 467 24.23 4.41 15.24
C THR A 467 22.77 3.99 15.40
N ILE A 468 21.82 4.93 15.48
CA ILE A 468 20.39 4.67 15.69
C ILE A 468 19.61 5.28 14.53
N PHE A 469 18.93 4.43 13.77
CA PHE A 469 18.14 4.83 12.61
C PHE A 469 17.02 3.81 12.36
N ALA A 470 15.92 4.25 11.77
CA ALA A 470 14.81 3.38 11.38
C ALA A 470 14.70 3.25 9.87
N LYS A 471 14.15 2.13 9.40
CA LYS A 471 13.90 1.85 7.99
C LYS A 471 12.53 1.18 7.79
N TYR A 472 11.92 1.49 6.65
CA TYR A 472 10.91 0.67 6.00
C TYR A 472 11.61 -0.19 4.95
N ILE A 473 11.30 -1.49 4.93
CA ILE A 473 11.84 -2.46 3.99
C ILE A 473 10.68 -3.02 3.18
N GLY A 474 10.74 -2.87 1.86
CA GLY A 474 9.65 -3.30 0.98
C GLY A 474 10.07 -4.12 -0.23
N SER A 475 11.38 -4.27 -0.49
CA SER A 475 11.90 -5.15 -1.54
C SER A 475 12.12 -6.56 -0.98
N ASN A 476 11.07 -7.35 -0.77
CA ASN A 476 11.26 -8.65 -0.13
C ASN A 476 10.49 -9.83 -0.71
N MET A 477 11.14 -11.00 -0.70
CA MET A 477 10.59 -12.27 -1.19
C MET A 477 10.21 -13.23 -0.06
N HIS A 478 10.58 -12.92 1.18
CA HIS A 478 10.37 -13.78 2.33
C HIS A 478 9.01 -13.57 3.02
N SER A 479 8.79 -14.31 4.10
CA SER A 479 7.53 -14.46 4.85
C SER A 479 7.16 -13.28 5.73
N PHE A 480 7.20 -12.08 5.16
CA PHE A 480 6.71 -10.86 5.81
C PHE A 480 5.23 -10.68 5.53
N PHE A 481 4.50 -10.21 6.54
CA PHE A 481 3.12 -9.83 6.32
C PHE A 481 3.08 -8.67 5.34
N LEU A 482 2.16 -8.71 4.36
CA LEU A 482 2.08 -7.71 3.29
C LEU A 482 3.36 -7.50 2.43
N GLY A 483 4.38 -8.35 2.59
CA GLY A 483 5.64 -8.28 1.85
C GLY A 483 6.60 -7.18 2.33
N ASP A 484 6.28 -6.50 3.43
CA ASP A 484 7.06 -5.38 3.97
C ASP A 484 7.22 -5.47 5.48
N TYR A 485 8.04 -4.57 6.06
CA TYR A 485 8.14 -4.41 7.51
C TYR A 485 8.85 -3.10 7.89
N LEU A 486 8.70 -2.72 9.16
CA LEU A 486 9.49 -1.67 9.80
C LEU A 486 10.63 -2.26 10.62
N GLU A 487 11.77 -1.59 10.64
CA GLU A 487 12.87 -1.94 11.53
C GLU A 487 13.54 -0.71 12.12
N ILE A 488 14.15 -0.90 13.29
CA ILE A 488 15.01 0.10 13.92
C ILE A 488 16.33 -0.55 14.31
N TRP A 489 17.42 0.16 14.08
CA TRP A 489 18.79 -0.27 14.32
C TRP A 489 19.42 0.46 15.50
N GLY A 490 20.38 -0.19 16.14
CA GLY A 490 21.22 0.41 17.18
C GLY A 490 20.72 0.14 18.59
N MET A 491 21.37 0.77 19.56
CA MET A 491 20.94 0.73 20.97
C MET A 491 19.91 1.82 21.23
N PHE A 492 18.66 1.58 20.87
CA PHE A 492 17.57 2.56 20.91
C PHE A 492 16.60 2.37 22.09
N ASP A 493 15.80 3.41 22.32
CA ASP A 493 14.54 3.41 23.07
C ASP A 493 13.50 4.07 22.17
N ALA A 494 12.50 3.31 21.74
CA ALA A 494 11.55 3.74 20.72
C ALA A 494 10.12 3.32 21.09
N SER A 495 9.13 4.02 20.54
CA SER A 495 7.72 3.69 20.74
C SER A 495 6.90 3.95 19.48
N ILE A 496 5.87 3.13 19.27
CA ILE A 496 4.83 3.34 18.27
C ILE A 496 3.45 3.32 18.94
N THR A 497 2.57 4.25 18.57
CA THR A 497 1.18 4.20 19.01
C THR A 497 0.39 3.22 18.15
N VAL A 498 -0.25 2.22 18.75
CA VAL A 498 -1.02 1.17 18.07
C VAL A 498 -2.49 1.22 18.43
N GLY A 499 -3.35 0.62 17.60
CA GLY A 499 -4.80 0.64 17.75
C GLY A 499 -5.48 1.80 16.99
N PRO A 500 -6.73 2.17 17.35
CA PRO A 500 -7.43 1.77 18.56
C PRO A 500 -7.90 0.31 18.55
N VAL A 501 -8.01 -0.30 19.73
CA VAL A 501 -8.54 -1.67 19.93
C VAL A 501 -9.78 -1.58 20.81
N PRO A 502 -10.89 -2.29 20.48
CA PRO A 502 -12.10 -2.24 21.29
C PRO A 502 -11.91 -2.72 22.72
N ALA A 503 -12.83 -2.32 23.61
CA ALA A 503 -12.90 -2.84 24.96
C ALA A 503 -12.97 -4.38 24.97
N GLY A 504 -12.17 -5.00 25.83
CA GLY A 504 -12.07 -6.44 25.92
C GLY A 504 -10.77 -6.93 26.56
N SER A 505 -10.62 -8.25 26.61
CA SER A 505 -9.42 -8.94 27.08
C SER A 505 -8.76 -9.67 25.92
N TYR A 506 -7.48 -9.36 25.69
CA TYR A 506 -6.74 -9.82 24.52
C TYR A 506 -5.39 -10.41 24.94
N GLU A 507 -5.02 -11.55 24.35
CA GLU A 507 -3.63 -11.96 24.27
C GLU A 507 -2.96 -11.16 23.15
N VAL A 508 -1.99 -10.32 23.53
CA VAL A 508 -1.26 -9.47 22.60
C VAL A 508 -0.01 -10.18 22.14
N ARG A 509 0.27 -10.12 20.84
CA ARG A 509 1.43 -10.78 20.24
C ARG A 509 2.09 -9.91 19.19
N ILE A 510 3.34 -10.22 18.87
CA ILE A 510 4.01 -9.65 17.71
C ILE A 510 4.48 -10.74 16.77
N GLY A 511 4.33 -10.48 15.47
CA GLY A 511 4.98 -11.20 14.39
C GLY A 511 6.34 -10.62 14.10
N TYR A 512 7.31 -11.50 13.89
CA TYR A 512 8.64 -11.10 13.47
C TYR A 512 9.36 -12.24 12.78
N ARG A 513 10.23 -11.87 11.84
CA ARG A 513 11.17 -12.79 11.23
C ARG A 513 12.50 -12.80 11.95
N VAL A 514 13.00 -14.00 12.20
CA VAL A 514 14.30 -14.23 12.84
C VAL A 514 15.43 -13.98 11.83
N ASP A 515 16.55 -13.44 12.33
CA ASP A 515 17.80 -13.37 11.57
C ASP A 515 18.98 -13.31 12.54
N ALA A 516 19.82 -14.36 12.52
CA ALA A 516 20.95 -14.50 13.41
C ALA A 516 22.10 -13.52 13.14
N ALA A 517 22.16 -12.91 11.95
CA ALA A 517 23.24 -12.02 11.55
C ALA A 517 22.99 -10.56 11.98
N THR A 518 21.74 -10.12 11.96
CA THR A 518 21.40 -8.69 12.10
C THR A 518 20.54 -8.37 13.32
N ARG A 519 19.67 -9.30 13.76
CA ARG A 519 18.73 -9.04 14.86
C ARG A 519 19.45 -8.90 16.19
N GLY A 520 18.85 -8.16 17.10
CA GLY A 520 19.31 -8.10 18.48
C GLY A 520 18.33 -8.69 19.48
N ILE A 521 18.47 -8.24 20.73
CA ILE A 521 17.59 -8.62 21.84
C ILE A 521 16.82 -7.38 22.25
N THR A 522 15.49 -7.47 22.31
CA THR A 522 14.62 -6.30 22.53
C THR A 522 13.63 -6.58 23.66
N GLN A 523 13.52 -5.66 24.63
CA GLN A 523 12.45 -5.67 25.61
C GLN A 523 11.27 -4.86 25.09
N PHE A 524 10.07 -5.42 25.17
CA PHE A 524 8.83 -4.77 24.78
C PHE A 524 8.03 -4.35 26.02
N TYR A 525 7.25 -3.29 25.86
CA TYR A 525 6.32 -2.75 26.83
C TYR A 525 5.02 -2.38 26.12
N LEU A 526 3.89 -2.55 26.80
CA LEU A 526 2.59 -2.09 26.34
C LEU A 526 1.97 -1.26 27.46
N ASP A 527 1.69 0.02 27.19
CA ASP A 527 1.21 1.00 28.17
C ASP A 527 2.10 1.04 29.43
N ASP A 528 3.42 1.21 29.22
CA ASP A 528 4.48 1.18 30.25
C ASP A 528 4.68 -0.15 31.01
N GLU A 529 3.83 -1.16 30.80
CA GLU A 529 3.97 -2.46 31.43
C GLU A 529 4.92 -3.37 30.63
N PRO A 530 5.97 -3.96 31.25
CA PRO A 530 6.93 -4.81 30.56
C PRO A 530 6.30 -6.14 30.10
N CYS A 531 6.45 -6.45 28.81
CA CYS A 531 5.95 -7.66 28.18
C CYS A 531 6.96 -8.82 28.31
N GLY A 532 6.86 -9.59 29.40
CA GLY A 532 7.71 -10.77 29.61
C GLY A 532 9.21 -10.45 29.65
N ILE A 533 10.03 -11.45 29.30
CA ILE A 533 11.50 -11.27 29.17
C ILE A 533 11.87 -10.70 27.80
N PRO A 534 13.05 -10.04 27.66
CA PRO A 534 13.52 -9.57 26.36
C PRO A 534 13.57 -10.70 25.33
N ILE A 535 13.12 -10.40 24.11
CA ILE A 535 13.04 -11.36 23.01
C ILE A 535 14.39 -11.38 22.28
N ASP A 536 14.99 -12.56 22.15
CA ASP A 536 16.15 -12.77 21.30
C ASP A 536 15.68 -13.11 19.88
N MET A 537 15.60 -12.09 19.02
CA MET A 537 15.11 -12.22 17.65
C MET A 537 16.09 -12.93 16.70
N ARG A 538 17.24 -13.40 17.22
CA ARG A 538 18.22 -14.19 16.46
C ARG A 538 17.92 -15.69 16.49
N LEU A 539 17.13 -16.14 17.46
CA LEU A 539 16.84 -17.56 17.66
C LEU A 539 15.82 -18.04 16.64
N LYS A 540 16.24 -18.99 15.79
CA LYS A 540 15.36 -19.69 14.85
C LYS A 540 14.32 -20.52 15.60
N GLY A 541 13.15 -20.75 15.01
CA GLY A 541 12.08 -21.53 15.62
C GLY A 541 12.52 -22.91 16.15
N THR A 542 13.50 -23.56 15.51
CA THR A 542 14.04 -24.87 15.94
C THR A 542 14.98 -24.83 17.12
N ASP A 543 15.28 -23.66 17.68
CA ASP A 543 15.95 -23.58 18.98
C ASP A 543 15.11 -24.29 20.05
N ALA A 544 15.74 -25.08 20.91
CA ALA A 544 15.04 -25.89 21.91
C ALA A 544 14.22 -25.07 22.92
N SER A 545 14.54 -23.78 23.12
CA SER A 545 13.77 -22.88 23.97
C SER A 545 12.44 -22.42 23.34
N ILE A 546 12.34 -22.50 22.01
CA ILE A 546 11.14 -22.21 21.24
C ILE A 546 10.43 -23.54 20.94
N GLY A 547 11.14 -24.45 20.30
CA GLY A 547 10.76 -25.82 19.95
C GLY A 547 9.60 -25.89 18.95
N TRP A 548 9.72 -25.08 17.90
CA TRP A 548 8.96 -25.25 16.67
C TRP A 548 9.31 -26.59 16.01
N GLU A 549 8.30 -27.29 15.52
CA GLU A 549 8.43 -28.51 14.71
C GLU A 549 7.67 -28.35 13.39
N GLN A 550 8.19 -28.89 12.29
CA GLN A 550 7.48 -28.86 11.00
C GLN A 550 6.17 -29.67 11.09
N VAL A 551 5.08 -29.17 10.52
CA VAL A 551 3.82 -29.92 10.43
C VAL A 551 4.06 -31.19 9.60
N TRP A 552 3.61 -32.35 10.08
CA TRP A 552 3.91 -33.61 9.39
C TRP A 552 3.11 -33.79 8.09
N GLN A 553 1.83 -33.41 8.05
CA GLN A 553 1.03 -33.47 6.82
C GLN A 553 1.70 -32.68 5.70
N PHE A 554 2.29 -31.54 6.04
CA PHE A 554 3.04 -30.70 5.12
C PHE A 554 4.25 -31.43 4.49
N THR A 555 4.98 -32.23 5.25
CA THR A 555 6.13 -33.00 4.73
C THR A 555 5.70 -34.15 3.83
N GLN A 556 4.49 -34.68 4.01
CA GLN A 556 3.91 -35.67 3.10
C GLN A 556 3.53 -35.04 1.76
N ASP A 557 2.87 -33.88 1.80
CA ASP A 557 2.44 -33.16 0.60
C ASP A 557 3.65 -32.57 -0.17
N ASN A 558 4.73 -32.26 0.54
CA ASN A 558 5.98 -31.71 0.00
C ASN A 558 7.17 -32.68 0.20
N SER A 559 7.05 -33.92 -0.25
CA SER A 559 8.11 -34.93 -0.06
C SER A 559 9.45 -34.47 -0.63
N GLY A 560 10.50 -34.41 0.21
CA GLY A 560 11.83 -33.91 -0.17
C GLY A 560 12.08 -32.43 0.16
N ALA A 561 11.15 -31.77 0.87
CA ALA A 561 11.36 -30.47 1.48
C ALA A 561 12.66 -30.41 2.31
N TRP A 562 13.39 -29.31 2.22
CA TRP A 562 14.68 -29.11 2.88
C TRP A 562 14.57 -28.91 4.40
N TRP A 563 13.36 -28.70 4.91
CA TRP A 563 13.06 -28.39 6.32
C TRP A 563 12.25 -29.48 7.03
N ASP A 564 12.52 -30.76 6.77
CA ASP A 564 11.96 -31.85 7.59
C ASP A 564 12.62 -31.87 9.00
N GLU A 565 12.33 -30.82 9.78
CA GLU A 565 12.88 -30.54 11.10
C GLU A 565 11.85 -30.98 12.15
N GLY A 566 12.04 -32.18 12.71
CA GLY A 566 11.32 -32.64 13.90
C GLY A 566 9.84 -32.96 13.69
N SER A 567 9.38 -33.18 12.46
CA SER A 567 7.97 -33.52 12.17
C SER A 567 7.54 -34.84 12.80
N ARG A 568 6.24 -34.94 13.16
CA ARG A 568 5.67 -36.04 13.94
C ARG A 568 4.39 -36.58 13.34
N GLU A 569 4.38 -37.85 12.94
CA GLU A 569 3.20 -38.53 12.40
C GLU A 569 2.03 -38.60 13.41
N ASP A 570 2.33 -38.60 14.71
CA ASP A 570 1.34 -38.59 15.79
C ASP A 570 0.74 -37.20 16.08
N ASP A 571 1.27 -36.15 15.47
CA ASP A 571 0.72 -34.79 15.46
C ASP A 571 0.68 -34.25 14.01
N PRO A 572 -0.19 -34.81 13.15
CA PRO A 572 -0.15 -34.56 11.71
C PRO A 572 -0.33 -33.08 11.32
N TYR A 573 -1.04 -32.31 12.14
CA TYR A 573 -1.33 -30.88 11.90
C TYR A 573 -0.52 -29.93 12.81
N GLY A 574 0.29 -30.46 13.73
CA GLY A 574 1.13 -29.66 14.61
C GLY A 574 0.40 -29.00 15.79
N TYR A 575 -0.81 -29.46 16.15
CA TYR A 575 -1.62 -28.83 17.21
C TYR A 575 -1.02 -29.02 18.61
N GLU A 576 -0.38 -30.16 18.88
CA GLU A 576 0.30 -30.38 20.15
C GLU A 576 1.63 -29.60 20.20
N ASN A 577 2.30 -29.46 19.06
CA ASN A 577 3.45 -28.56 18.95
C ASN A 577 3.06 -27.10 19.21
N ASP A 578 1.95 -26.61 18.66
CA ASP A 578 1.45 -25.26 18.92
C ASP A 578 1.20 -25.00 20.41
N LYS A 579 0.49 -25.92 21.09
CA LYS A 579 0.26 -25.82 22.54
C LYS A 579 1.58 -25.80 23.30
N SER A 580 2.54 -26.63 22.90
CA SER A 580 3.87 -26.68 23.52
C SER A 580 4.65 -25.37 23.34
N MET A 581 4.61 -24.79 22.13
CA MET A 581 5.20 -23.48 21.84
C MET A 581 4.49 -22.37 22.62
N HIS A 582 3.16 -22.37 22.67
CA HIS A 582 2.37 -21.34 23.37
C HIS A 582 2.68 -21.32 24.87
N ASN A 583 2.85 -22.50 25.48
CA ASN A 583 3.32 -22.63 26.86
C ASN A 583 4.73 -22.05 27.10
N ARG A 584 5.54 -21.88 26.05
CA ARG A 584 6.86 -21.21 26.06
C ARG A 584 6.76 -19.73 25.66
N GLY A 585 5.55 -19.24 25.40
CA GLY A 585 5.25 -17.89 24.95
C GLY A 585 5.59 -17.64 23.48
N PHE A 586 5.58 -18.68 22.64
CA PHE A 586 5.83 -18.59 21.21
C PHE A 586 4.68 -19.23 20.43
N MET A 587 4.50 -18.81 19.19
CA MET A 587 3.54 -19.38 18.25
C MET A 587 4.23 -19.48 16.89
N LYS A 588 3.81 -20.43 16.05
CA LYS A 588 4.27 -20.51 14.65
C LYS A 588 3.86 -19.25 13.89
N GLY A 589 4.52 -18.99 12.76
CA GLY A 589 3.99 -18.08 11.75
C GLY A 589 2.52 -18.40 11.39
N PRO A 590 1.74 -17.42 10.91
CA PRO A 590 0.35 -17.66 10.53
C PRO A 590 0.22 -18.51 9.27
N ASP A 591 -0.73 -19.43 9.28
CA ASP A 591 -1.17 -20.17 8.09
C ASP A 591 -2.03 -19.33 7.13
N SER A 592 -2.50 -18.18 7.60
CA SER A 592 -3.27 -17.18 6.84
C SER A 592 -2.50 -16.42 5.73
N PHE A 593 -1.21 -16.67 5.52
CA PHE A 593 -0.44 -16.15 4.38
C PHE A 593 0.83 -16.98 4.13
N CYS A 594 1.49 -16.73 2.99
CA CYS A 594 2.78 -17.29 2.62
C CYS A 594 3.59 -16.28 1.81
N SER A 595 4.90 -16.47 1.78
CA SER A 595 5.78 -15.68 0.93
C SER A 595 5.81 -16.16 -0.52
N ARG A 596 6.30 -15.29 -1.41
CA ARG A 596 6.62 -15.67 -2.78
C ARG A 596 7.66 -16.80 -2.84
N GLU A 597 8.66 -16.77 -1.95
CA GLU A 597 9.71 -17.80 -1.87
C GLU A 597 9.14 -19.19 -1.57
N LEU A 598 8.24 -19.26 -0.58
CA LEU A 598 7.54 -20.46 -0.15
C LEU A 598 6.52 -20.97 -1.17
N MET A 599 6.08 -20.16 -2.12
CA MET A 599 5.05 -20.56 -3.10
C MET A 599 5.63 -20.92 -4.45
N MET A 600 6.69 -20.23 -4.85
CA MET A 600 7.40 -20.50 -6.10
C MET A 600 8.33 -21.73 -5.99
N GLY A 601 8.39 -22.38 -4.83
CA GLY A 601 9.32 -23.48 -4.58
C GLY A 601 10.77 -23.07 -4.75
N GLN A 602 11.10 -21.78 -4.58
CA GLN A 602 12.48 -21.31 -4.71
C GLN A 602 13.33 -21.75 -3.50
N SER A 603 12.70 -22.01 -2.36
CA SER A 603 13.28 -22.74 -1.22
C SER A 603 13.28 -24.27 -1.43
N GLY A 604 13.72 -24.75 -2.59
CA GLY A 604 13.88 -26.19 -2.83
C GLY A 604 12.61 -26.97 -3.19
N GLY A 605 11.60 -26.31 -3.77
CA GLY A 605 10.37 -26.92 -4.31
C GLY A 605 9.20 -27.00 -3.33
N ILE A 606 9.34 -26.42 -2.14
CA ILE A 606 8.35 -26.45 -1.05
C ILE A 606 7.23 -25.45 -1.34
N LYS A 607 5.97 -25.87 -1.18
CA LYS A 607 4.76 -25.01 -1.23
C LYS A 607 4.08 -24.97 0.13
N GLY A 608 3.99 -23.82 0.78
CA GLY A 608 3.42 -23.73 2.14
C GLY A 608 3.13 -22.34 2.71
N SER A 609 2.30 -22.32 3.74
CA SER A 609 2.04 -21.14 4.59
C SER A 609 3.21 -20.81 5.53
N THR A 610 3.25 -19.59 6.07
CA THR A 610 4.34 -19.16 6.98
C THR A 610 4.38 -19.95 8.29
N ARG A 611 3.29 -20.64 8.65
CA ARG A 611 3.26 -21.66 9.72
C ARG A 611 4.38 -22.70 9.58
N ASN A 612 4.74 -23.01 8.34
CA ASN A 612 5.76 -23.98 7.99
C ASN A 612 7.14 -23.35 7.74
N ASP A 613 7.30 -22.04 7.98
CA ASP A 613 8.57 -21.32 7.91
C ASP A 613 9.18 -21.20 9.33
N PRO A 614 10.30 -21.88 9.62
CA PRO A 614 10.94 -21.81 10.93
C PRO A 614 11.65 -20.47 11.19
N PHE A 615 11.67 -19.56 10.21
CA PHE A 615 12.16 -18.19 10.37
C PHE A 615 11.06 -17.20 10.76
N GLU A 616 9.78 -17.54 10.57
CA GLU A 616 8.66 -16.66 10.91
C GLU A 616 8.04 -17.07 12.25
N MET A 617 8.01 -16.14 13.18
CA MET A 617 7.69 -16.40 14.58
C MET A 617 6.71 -15.40 15.12
N ARG A 618 5.85 -15.87 16.02
CA ARG A 618 5.01 -15.02 16.85
C ARG A 618 5.42 -15.13 18.31
N LYS A 619 5.53 -14.00 19.00
CA LYS A 619 5.78 -13.95 20.46
C LYS A 619 4.53 -13.50 21.20
N VAL A 620 4.13 -14.25 22.22
CA VAL A 620 3.12 -13.82 23.19
C VAL A 620 3.74 -12.79 24.13
N LEU A 621 3.17 -11.59 24.16
CA LEU A 621 3.61 -10.49 25.01
C LEU A 621 2.93 -10.49 26.39
N GLY A 622 1.67 -10.94 26.43
CA GLY A 622 0.87 -11.04 27.64
C GLY A 622 -0.62 -10.97 27.36
N ILE A 623 -1.43 -11.05 28.41
CA ILE A 623 -2.87 -10.81 28.36
C ILE A 623 -3.14 -9.43 28.95
N PHE A 624 -3.80 -8.57 28.18
CA PHE A 624 -4.15 -7.21 28.54
C PHE A 624 -5.67 -7.04 28.49
N SER A 625 -6.20 -6.08 29.25
CA SER A 625 -7.64 -5.85 29.32
C SER A 625 -7.94 -4.37 29.46
N TRP A 626 -8.77 -3.87 28.56
CA TRP A 626 -9.13 -2.46 28.50
C TRP A 626 -10.65 -2.28 28.63
N PRO A 627 -11.10 -1.31 29.45
CA PRO A 627 -12.53 -1.11 29.73
C PRO A 627 -13.26 -0.37 28.62
N GLU A 628 -12.53 0.30 27.74
CA GLU A 628 -13.03 1.12 26.65
C GLU A 628 -12.14 0.93 25.42
N THR A 629 -12.64 1.35 24.26
CA THR A 629 -11.83 1.38 23.03
C THR A 629 -10.72 2.41 23.19
N SER A 630 -9.47 1.99 23.02
CA SER A 630 -8.30 2.85 23.24
C SER A 630 -7.16 2.57 22.26
N THR A 631 -6.33 3.57 21.99
CA THR A 631 -4.99 3.42 21.44
C THR A 631 -3.99 3.13 22.56
N HIS A 632 -2.88 2.48 22.22
CA HIS A 632 -1.89 1.99 23.19
C HIS A 632 -0.48 2.40 22.79
N GLU A 633 0.36 2.70 23.79
CA GLU A 633 1.78 2.94 23.53
C GLU A 633 2.53 1.61 23.52
N PHE A 634 3.08 1.24 22.38
CA PHE A 634 3.93 0.06 22.22
C PHE A 634 5.39 0.49 22.19
N ARG A 635 6.09 0.35 23.32
CA ARG A 635 7.47 0.77 23.50
C ARG A 635 8.43 -0.41 23.46
N PHE A 636 9.59 -0.23 22.85
CA PHE A 636 10.59 -1.26 22.66
C PHE A 636 12.00 -0.69 22.85
N VAL A 637 12.80 -1.41 23.63
CA VAL A 637 14.12 -0.97 24.07
C VAL A 637 15.15 -2.05 23.74
N GLN A 638 16.19 -1.68 23.00
CA GLN A 638 17.24 -2.60 22.59
C GLN A 638 18.15 -2.95 23.79
N MET A 639 18.30 -4.24 24.05
CA MET A 639 19.14 -4.80 25.12
C MET A 639 20.46 -5.36 24.60
N LEU A 640 20.48 -5.83 23.34
CA LEU A 640 21.69 -6.23 22.63
C LEU A 640 21.68 -5.59 21.24
N ASN A 641 22.78 -4.93 20.87
CA ASN A 641 22.89 -4.21 19.61
C ASN A 641 22.54 -5.10 18.38
N GLY A 642 21.86 -4.50 17.41
CA GLY A 642 21.32 -5.16 16.22
C GLY A 642 20.13 -4.34 15.71
N ASN A 643 19.27 -4.96 14.89
CA ASN A 643 17.95 -4.41 14.59
C ASN A 643 16.83 -5.12 15.35
N CYS A 644 15.74 -4.39 15.54
CA CYS A 644 14.45 -4.90 15.96
C CYS A 644 13.50 -4.88 14.77
N HIS A 645 12.86 -6.01 14.53
CA HIS A 645 11.93 -6.21 13.42
C HIS A 645 10.49 -6.04 13.89
N LEU A 646 9.72 -5.23 13.15
CA LEU A 646 8.33 -4.91 13.43
C LEU A 646 7.52 -5.21 12.16
N ASP A 647 6.89 -6.37 12.14
CA ASP A 647 6.06 -6.83 11.02
C ASP A 647 4.59 -6.44 11.29
N TYR A 648 3.96 -7.20 12.19
CA TYR A 648 2.59 -6.97 12.64
C TYR A 648 2.45 -7.17 14.16
N ILE A 649 1.40 -6.56 14.71
CA ILE A 649 0.90 -6.80 16.06
C ILE A 649 -0.45 -7.52 15.98
N GLU A 650 -0.69 -8.45 16.91
CA GLU A 650 -1.96 -9.16 17.03
C GLU A 650 -2.63 -8.87 18.36
N PHE A 651 -3.95 -8.72 18.32
CA PHE A 651 -4.82 -8.71 19.47
C PHE A 651 -5.77 -9.90 19.35
N MET A 652 -5.48 -10.98 20.06
CA MET A 652 -6.29 -12.19 20.06
C MET A 652 -7.31 -12.14 21.20
N PRO A 653 -8.62 -12.06 20.93
CA PRO A 653 -9.63 -12.18 21.97
C PRO A 653 -9.42 -13.45 22.79
N THR A 654 -9.38 -13.32 24.11
CA THR A 654 -9.03 -14.43 25.02
C THR A 654 -9.95 -15.66 24.89
N ASN A 655 -11.19 -15.47 24.43
CA ASN A 655 -12.14 -16.55 24.17
C ASN A 655 -11.86 -17.35 22.89
N LEU A 656 -10.91 -16.93 22.05
CA LEU A 656 -10.58 -17.56 20.76
C LEU A 656 -9.18 -18.20 20.72
N ILE A 657 -8.39 -18.07 21.79
CA ILE A 657 -7.01 -18.56 21.86
C ILE A 657 -6.93 -20.07 21.54
N GLU A 658 -7.87 -20.88 22.05
CA GLU A 658 -7.82 -22.34 21.87
C GLU A 658 -8.12 -22.82 20.44
N SER A 659 -8.80 -22.01 19.63
CA SER A 659 -9.27 -22.38 18.29
C SER A 659 -8.57 -21.60 17.17
N GLU A 660 -7.56 -20.81 17.50
CA GLU A 660 -6.83 -20.02 16.52
C GLU A 660 -6.06 -20.89 15.51
N ASP A 661 -6.01 -20.43 14.25
CA ASP A 661 -5.15 -20.99 13.20
C ASP A 661 -5.35 -22.50 13.00
N THR A 662 -6.62 -22.92 13.05
CA THR A 662 -7.06 -24.29 12.79
C THR A 662 -7.70 -24.47 11.40
N HIS A 663 -7.48 -23.51 10.49
CA HIS A 663 -7.99 -23.50 9.12
C HIS A 663 -7.28 -24.45 8.15
#